data_AF-A0AA48I1S1-F1
#
_entry.id   AF-A0AA48I1S1-F1
#
_cell.length_a   1.000
_cell.length_b   1.000
_cell.length_c   1.000
_cell.angle_alpha   90.00
_cell.angle_beta   90.00
_cell.angle_gamma   90.00
#
_symmetry.space_group_name_H-M   'P 1'
#
loop_
_entity.id
_entity.type
_entity.pdbx_description
1 polymer ?
#
loop_
_entity_poly.entity_id
_entity_poly.type
_entity_poly.pdbx_seq_one_letter_code
_entity_poly.pdbx_strand_id
1 'polypeptide(L)'
;MTDFVAEQTSRTNAKDSDAFDVFNLRHYVGPNPDLSCEALAFDFAFTGHPKPAPLNDIHSAVAERLPELAKVECENYAQLFGHTVSVVNRLDLNLHMDKWEVQEKEHGARIAFQVIHKTTSWKVVYFVWDWFEYICDPDNNEFDYDAQFAELQESFNRSVFGGPTSYSLLKAAAKKHVPVTYLWDEGLFQYGYGKSMIRGIATTFDVDSHVDSDFTCRKDDCKAFLAEYGFPVPEGEVVYELEEAIEVAEDIGYPVVCKPVVGHKGIGVTANIENEDQLRKAFINAVAAVPEGEPQSIIVETFVTGNDHRILCVDGEFVAALKREAAYVIGDGESTIMELINIENGKEIRADTATSPLGKILTDDVMDNTLSDAGLTRDSVLERGEKVHLRKVANLSLGGVSEDVTDIVHPEIIAMSRAIAQHFKLTVFALDVITDDIANDWKPVKGQKRANFGIIEINAAPGIYMHLKPAYGRSIDVPTRIIETFFDESLDARIPILTFNKLSKPGMKRIIDYIMHHDICRYPAGVCTDGMFLKKHEFPVNPDYNANMRNVLRNPRVEMLLAEMPLAVYETEGMYYNSSDLLVLEDPNETEMILAEDMEPGAIVMIRKGNDVEIRRGDAEPEAMQVEFEDEFFSLVLHEIKAHFGKKIILQPATL
;
A
#
# COMPACT_ATOMS: atom_id res chain seq x y z
N MET A 1 42.11 27.80 -13.21
CA MET A 1 42.15 28.49 -14.53
C MET A 1 42.78 27.54 -15.54
N THR A 2 41.93 26.73 -16.14
CA THR A 2 42.10 26.13 -17.47
C THR A 2 40.66 25.87 -17.91
N ASP A 3 40.26 26.59 -18.94
CA ASP A 3 38.89 26.69 -19.44
C ASP A 3 38.40 25.33 -19.94
N PHE A 4 37.35 24.80 -19.32
CA PHE A 4 36.52 23.77 -19.92
C PHE A 4 35.75 24.41 -21.06
N VAL A 5 36.19 24.17 -22.29
CA VAL A 5 35.39 24.46 -23.48
C VAL A 5 34.19 23.52 -23.42
N ALA A 6 33.03 24.10 -23.13
CA ALA A 6 31.73 23.45 -23.29
C ALA A 6 31.56 23.11 -24.78
N GLU A 7 31.94 21.90 -25.17
CA GLU A 7 31.35 21.29 -26.36
C GLU A 7 29.88 21.05 -26.02
N GLN A 8 29.02 21.70 -26.80
CA GLN A 8 27.58 21.77 -26.60
C GLN A 8 26.96 20.39 -26.42
N THR A 9 26.74 19.98 -25.16
CA THR A 9 25.58 19.14 -24.85
C THR A 9 24.37 19.96 -25.30
N SER A 10 23.73 19.53 -26.39
CA SER A 10 22.54 20.19 -26.92
C SER A 10 21.54 20.37 -25.78
N ARG A 11 21.22 21.63 -25.41
CA ARG A 11 20.20 21.97 -24.41
C ARG A 11 18.91 21.28 -24.80
N THR A 12 18.58 20.21 -24.09
CA THR A 12 17.44 19.37 -24.47
C THR A 12 16.18 19.85 -23.79
N ASN A 13 16.28 20.33 -22.55
CA ASN A 13 15.15 20.82 -21.77
C ASN A 13 15.37 22.23 -21.19
N ALA A 14 16.61 22.59 -20.85
CA ALA A 14 16.94 23.89 -20.22
C ALA A 14 16.63 25.12 -21.09
N LYS A 15 16.12 26.18 -20.45
CA LYS A 15 16.00 27.52 -21.03
C LYS A 15 17.37 28.20 -21.09
N ASP A 16 17.44 29.32 -21.82
CA ASP A 16 18.68 30.10 -21.90
C ASP A 16 19.11 30.73 -20.57
N SER A 17 18.19 30.83 -19.62
CA SER A 17 18.38 31.35 -18.27
C SER A 17 18.87 30.32 -17.25
N ASP A 18 18.86 29.03 -17.58
CA ASP A 18 19.00 27.96 -16.58
C ASP A 18 20.48 27.58 -16.45
N ALA A 19 20.96 27.38 -15.22
CA ALA A 19 22.33 26.99 -14.91
C ALA A 19 22.56 25.47 -15.05
N PHE A 20 21.52 24.69 -14.87
CA PHE A 20 21.51 23.23 -14.95
C PHE A 20 20.59 22.73 -16.08
N ASP A 21 20.88 21.56 -16.63
CA ASP A 21 20.01 20.84 -17.57
C ASP A 21 19.75 19.44 -17.03
N VAL A 22 18.49 19.02 -17.09
CA VAL A 22 18.03 17.68 -16.72
C VAL A 22 17.44 17.03 -17.95
N PHE A 23 18.02 15.92 -18.41
CA PHE A 23 17.64 15.28 -19.67
C PHE A 23 17.79 13.76 -19.61
N ASN A 24 17.40 13.08 -20.70
CA ASN A 24 17.39 11.62 -20.79
C ASN A 24 16.63 10.91 -19.64
N LEU A 25 15.54 11.51 -19.15
CA LEU A 25 14.69 10.89 -18.13
C LEU A 25 14.16 9.54 -18.63
N ARG A 26 14.42 8.50 -17.85
CA ARG A 26 14.02 7.14 -18.15
C ARG A 26 13.47 6.47 -16.90
N HIS A 27 12.32 5.81 -17.06
CA HIS A 27 11.70 5.01 -16.02
C HIS A 27 11.99 3.54 -16.29
N TYR A 28 12.52 2.86 -15.29
CA TYR A 28 12.79 1.44 -15.27
C TYR A 28 11.73 0.75 -14.41
N VAL A 29 11.15 -0.35 -14.90
CA VAL A 29 10.03 -1.05 -14.23
C VAL A 29 10.49 -1.99 -13.10
N GLY A 30 11.80 -2.11 -12.89
CA GLY A 30 12.42 -2.96 -11.87
C GLY A 30 13.95 -2.81 -11.91
N PRO A 31 14.71 -3.82 -11.42
CA PRO A 31 16.16 -3.77 -11.40
C PRO A 31 16.77 -3.44 -12.76
N ASN A 32 17.75 -2.55 -12.77
CA ASN A 32 18.30 -1.94 -13.98
C ASN A 32 19.78 -1.55 -13.76
N PRO A 33 20.51 -1.10 -14.80
CA PRO A 33 21.93 -0.76 -14.69
C PRO A 33 22.26 0.33 -13.66
N ASP A 34 21.30 1.20 -13.32
CA ASP A 34 21.53 2.31 -12.41
C ASP A 34 21.07 2.01 -10.97
N LEU A 35 20.16 1.04 -10.78
CA LEU A 35 19.61 0.71 -9.47
C LEU A 35 19.00 -0.71 -9.43
N SER A 36 19.16 -1.41 -8.31
CA SER A 36 18.61 -2.77 -8.05
C SER A 36 17.09 -2.81 -7.79
N CYS A 37 16.33 -1.83 -8.27
CA CYS A 37 14.88 -1.75 -8.10
C CYS A 37 14.23 -0.85 -9.15
N GLU A 38 12.89 -0.78 -9.14
CA GLU A 38 12.14 0.19 -9.95
C GLU A 38 12.67 1.61 -9.68
N ALA A 39 13.04 2.32 -10.74
CA ALA A 39 13.78 3.56 -10.62
C ALA A 39 13.44 4.55 -11.72
N LEU A 40 13.67 5.82 -11.43
CA LEU A 40 13.82 6.85 -12.43
C LEU A 40 15.28 7.27 -12.50
N ALA A 41 15.84 7.28 -13.71
CA ALA A 41 17.18 7.79 -13.96
C ALA A 41 17.15 8.96 -14.95
N PHE A 42 18.08 9.90 -14.79
CA PHE A 42 18.23 11.05 -15.66
C PHE A 42 19.69 11.55 -15.65
N ASP A 43 20.06 12.27 -16.69
CA ASP A 43 21.35 12.95 -16.76
C ASP A 43 21.20 14.39 -16.26
N PHE A 44 22.16 14.84 -15.47
CA PHE A 44 22.25 16.17 -14.87
C PHE A 44 23.59 16.81 -15.25
N ALA A 45 23.55 17.99 -15.86
CA ALA A 45 24.74 18.69 -16.31
C ALA A 45 24.62 20.21 -16.18
N PHE A 46 25.73 20.93 -16.32
CA PHE A 46 25.73 22.38 -16.41
C PHE A 46 25.41 22.82 -17.85
N THR A 47 24.62 23.87 -18.00
CA THR A 47 24.34 24.51 -19.30
C THR A 47 25.50 25.38 -19.81
N GLY A 48 26.51 25.62 -18.96
CA GLY A 48 27.65 26.49 -19.18
C GLY A 48 27.38 27.97 -18.86
N HIS A 49 26.14 28.47 -19.01
CA HIS A 49 25.72 29.84 -18.68
C HIS A 49 24.19 29.92 -18.44
N PRO A 50 23.73 30.64 -17.38
CA PRO A 50 24.51 31.39 -16.39
C PRO A 50 25.30 30.49 -15.44
N LYS A 51 26.26 31.08 -14.72
CA LYS A 51 27.05 30.33 -13.73
C LYS A 51 26.18 30.12 -12.49
N PRO A 52 26.05 28.89 -11.97
CA PRO A 52 25.26 28.62 -10.78
C PRO A 52 25.85 29.31 -9.54
N ALA A 53 24.99 29.52 -8.54
CA ALA A 53 25.41 29.93 -7.21
C ALA A 53 26.39 28.89 -6.62
N PRO A 54 27.31 29.30 -5.71
CA PRO A 54 28.20 28.36 -5.03
C PRO A 54 27.45 27.20 -4.38
N LEU A 55 27.98 25.97 -4.49
CA LEU A 55 27.38 24.75 -3.95
C LEU A 55 26.92 24.90 -2.48
N ASN A 56 27.74 25.51 -1.63
CA ASN A 56 27.42 25.71 -0.21
C ASN A 56 26.22 26.64 0.01
N ASP A 57 26.00 27.61 -0.89
CA ASP A 57 24.88 28.54 -0.79
C ASP A 57 23.59 27.83 -1.17
N ILE A 58 23.62 27.03 -2.26
CA ILE A 58 22.49 26.17 -2.64
C ILE A 58 22.20 25.15 -1.54
N HIS A 59 23.23 24.48 -1.03
CA HIS A 59 23.07 23.50 0.05
C HIS A 59 22.46 24.13 1.30
N SER A 60 22.87 25.34 1.67
CA SER A 60 22.30 26.06 2.83
C SER A 60 20.82 26.40 2.61
N ALA A 61 20.45 26.89 1.42
CA ALA A 61 19.06 27.20 1.09
C ALA A 61 18.17 25.93 1.07
N VAL A 62 18.68 24.83 0.52
CA VAL A 62 17.99 23.53 0.55
C VAL A 62 17.85 23.03 1.98
N ALA A 63 18.91 23.11 2.79
CA ALA A 63 18.93 22.64 4.18
C ALA A 63 18.02 23.44 5.12
N GLU A 64 17.77 24.72 4.83
CA GLU A 64 16.79 25.53 5.56
C GLU A 64 15.38 24.94 5.43
N ARG A 65 15.05 24.41 4.25
CA ARG A 65 13.75 23.80 3.97
C ARG A 65 13.69 22.31 4.28
N LEU A 66 14.80 21.59 4.08
CA LEU A 66 14.95 20.16 4.30
C LEU A 66 16.04 19.92 5.36
N PRO A 67 15.73 20.03 6.66
CA PRO A 67 16.71 19.96 7.74
C PRO A 67 17.53 18.66 7.79
N GLU A 68 17.00 17.56 7.24
CA GLU A 68 17.71 16.28 7.14
C GLU A 68 18.97 16.36 6.26
N LEU A 69 19.01 17.30 5.31
CA LEU A 69 20.16 17.53 4.44
C LEU A 69 21.23 18.44 5.05
N ALA A 70 20.94 19.11 6.17
CA ALA A 70 21.85 20.08 6.79
C ALA A 70 23.19 19.48 7.24
N LYS A 71 23.21 18.18 7.55
CA LYS A 71 24.40 17.44 8.02
C LYS A 71 25.04 16.55 6.96
N VAL A 72 24.48 16.54 5.75
CA VAL A 72 25.01 15.70 4.67
C VAL A 72 26.05 16.49 3.90
N GLU A 73 27.29 16.01 3.90
CA GLU A 73 28.34 16.57 3.06
C GLU A 73 28.10 16.16 1.60
N CYS A 74 27.99 17.13 0.70
CA CYS A 74 27.88 16.92 -0.74
C CYS A 74 29.13 17.48 -1.41
N GLU A 75 29.84 16.65 -2.17
CA GLU A 75 31.10 17.03 -2.83
C GLU A 75 30.86 17.80 -4.13
N ASN A 76 29.71 17.61 -4.75
CA ASN A 76 29.34 18.25 -6.01
C ASN A 76 27.82 18.51 -6.12
N TYR A 77 27.42 19.29 -7.13
CA TYR A 77 26.03 19.66 -7.36
C TYR A 77 25.13 18.46 -7.70
N ALA A 78 25.66 17.44 -8.37
CA ALA A 78 24.87 16.26 -8.74
C ALA A 78 24.51 15.43 -7.50
N GLN A 79 25.43 15.29 -6.54
CA GLN A 79 25.16 14.65 -5.25
C GLN A 79 24.09 15.43 -4.46
N LEU A 80 24.23 16.76 -4.37
CA LEU A 80 23.23 17.60 -3.70
C LEU A 80 21.85 17.48 -4.38
N PHE A 81 21.83 17.55 -5.72
CA PHE A 81 20.61 17.44 -6.52
C PHE A 81 19.93 16.08 -6.34
N GLY A 82 20.67 14.99 -6.51
CA GLY A 82 20.17 13.63 -6.36
C GLY A 82 19.64 13.35 -4.96
N HIS A 83 20.34 13.82 -3.92
CA HIS A 83 19.87 13.69 -2.54
C HIS A 83 18.59 14.50 -2.32
N THR A 84 18.53 15.73 -2.84
CA THR A 84 17.34 16.59 -2.72
C THR A 84 16.13 15.94 -3.41
N VAL A 85 16.31 15.42 -4.63
CA VAL A 85 15.27 14.67 -5.34
C VAL A 85 14.82 13.46 -4.53
N SER A 86 15.76 12.68 -3.97
CA SER A 86 15.44 11.50 -3.16
C SER A 86 14.56 11.87 -1.95
N VAL A 87 14.92 12.93 -1.23
CA VAL A 87 14.16 13.42 -0.06
C VAL A 87 12.78 13.94 -0.46
N VAL A 88 12.72 14.87 -1.42
CA VAL A 88 11.46 15.47 -1.88
C VAL A 88 10.52 14.42 -2.46
N ASN A 89 11.06 13.38 -3.11
CA ASN A 89 10.27 12.27 -3.65
C ASN A 89 9.55 11.47 -2.56
N ARG A 90 9.95 11.58 -1.28
CA ARG A 90 9.21 10.99 -0.15
C ARG A 90 7.95 11.77 0.24
N LEU A 91 7.74 12.96 -0.33
CA LEU A 91 6.52 13.78 -0.23
C LEU A 91 6.09 14.13 1.20
N ASP A 92 6.99 14.08 2.19
CA ASP A 92 6.65 14.14 3.63
C ASP A 92 5.61 13.10 4.08
N LEU A 93 5.44 12.03 3.31
CA LEU A 93 4.53 10.91 3.60
C LEU A 93 5.28 9.71 4.21
N ASN A 94 6.55 9.88 4.58
CA ASN A 94 7.42 8.79 5.03
C ASN A 94 7.40 7.59 4.07
N LEU A 95 7.43 7.87 2.75
CA LEU A 95 7.50 6.87 1.68
C LEU A 95 8.80 6.04 1.82
N HIS A 96 8.71 4.73 1.63
CA HIS A 96 9.84 3.79 1.76
C HIS A 96 10.77 3.79 0.54
N MET A 97 11.14 4.98 0.07
CA MET A 97 12.04 5.18 -1.06
C MET A 97 13.38 5.69 -0.52
N ASP A 98 14.32 4.76 -0.37
CA ASP A 98 15.61 5.03 0.28
C ASP A 98 16.81 4.78 -0.64
N LYS A 99 16.59 4.14 -1.79
CA LYS A 99 17.65 3.86 -2.75
C LYS A 99 17.78 4.99 -3.76
N TRP A 100 19.00 5.49 -3.93
CA TRP A 100 19.40 6.40 -4.99
C TRP A 100 20.91 6.33 -5.20
N GLU A 101 21.36 6.72 -6.39
CA GLU A 101 22.77 6.67 -6.75
C GLU A 101 23.14 7.78 -7.74
N VAL A 102 24.40 8.20 -7.73
CA VAL A 102 24.98 9.17 -8.65
C VAL A 102 26.23 8.58 -9.28
N GLN A 103 26.22 8.50 -10.60
CA GLN A 103 27.35 8.03 -11.41
C GLN A 103 27.94 9.22 -12.17
N GLU A 104 29.20 9.55 -11.90
CA GLU A 104 29.88 10.64 -12.60
C GLU A 104 30.13 10.30 -14.07
N LYS A 105 29.93 11.29 -14.95
CA LYS A 105 30.19 11.19 -16.39
C LYS A 105 31.16 12.28 -16.82
N GLU A 106 31.77 12.12 -18.00
CA GLU A 106 32.70 13.11 -18.56
C GLU A 106 32.07 14.52 -18.67
N HIS A 107 30.76 14.58 -18.91
CA HIS A 107 29.99 15.83 -19.08
C HIS A 107 28.73 15.84 -18.19
N GLY A 108 28.90 15.71 -16.87
CA GLY A 108 27.82 15.79 -15.88
C GLY A 108 27.76 14.55 -15.00
N ALA A 109 26.56 14.15 -14.61
CA ALA A 109 26.33 12.94 -13.84
C ALA A 109 25.01 12.27 -14.27
N ARG A 110 24.92 10.96 -14.06
CA ARG A 110 23.66 10.23 -14.12
C ARG A 110 23.16 9.99 -12.70
N ILE A 111 21.91 10.33 -12.46
CA ILE A 111 21.27 10.23 -11.16
C ILE A 111 20.11 9.25 -11.29
N ALA A 112 20.03 8.28 -10.40
CA ALA A 112 18.91 7.35 -10.32
C ALA A 112 18.34 7.29 -8.90
N PHE A 113 17.02 7.15 -8.79
CA PHE A 113 16.35 7.03 -7.49
C PHE A 113 15.13 6.12 -7.58
N GLN A 114 14.81 5.45 -6.48
CA GLN A 114 13.70 4.52 -6.36
C GLN A 114 12.35 5.22 -6.55
N VAL A 115 11.42 4.52 -7.21
CA VAL A 115 10.09 5.05 -7.55
C VAL A 115 8.99 4.11 -7.07
N ILE A 116 7.89 4.71 -6.57
CA ILE A 116 6.59 4.03 -6.37
C ILE A 116 5.58 4.48 -7.44
N HIS A 117 5.55 5.78 -7.77
CA HIS A 117 4.61 6.34 -8.74
C HIS A 117 5.34 7.22 -9.75
N LYS A 118 5.61 6.64 -10.93
CA LYS A 118 6.33 7.29 -12.04
C LYS A 118 5.92 8.75 -12.28
N THR A 119 4.62 9.01 -12.42
CA THR A 119 4.13 10.34 -12.80
C THR A 119 4.42 11.39 -11.72
N THR A 120 4.29 11.04 -10.44
CA THR A 120 4.66 11.98 -9.37
C THR A 120 6.18 12.17 -9.30
N SER A 121 6.96 11.08 -9.39
CA SER A 121 8.42 11.16 -9.34
C SER A 121 9.02 11.95 -10.51
N TRP A 122 8.41 11.90 -11.71
CA TRP A 122 8.77 12.80 -12.81
C TRP A 122 8.58 14.27 -12.45
N LYS A 123 7.42 14.63 -11.88
CA LYS A 123 7.16 16.00 -11.47
C LYS A 123 8.11 16.46 -10.35
N VAL A 124 8.51 15.56 -9.44
CA VAL A 124 9.49 15.86 -8.39
C VAL A 124 10.83 16.29 -8.99
N VAL A 125 11.34 15.60 -10.02
CA VAL A 125 12.61 15.97 -10.66
C VAL A 125 12.54 17.40 -11.21
N TYR A 126 11.46 17.73 -11.94
CA TYR A 126 11.27 19.08 -12.48
C TYR A 126 11.07 20.13 -11.38
N PHE A 127 10.32 19.80 -10.32
CA PHE A 127 10.13 20.68 -9.17
C PHE A 127 11.46 21.02 -8.48
N VAL A 128 12.32 20.03 -8.24
CA VAL A 128 13.64 20.27 -7.62
C VAL A 128 14.55 21.03 -8.59
N TRP A 129 14.47 20.76 -9.88
CA TRP A 129 15.20 21.52 -10.89
C TRP A 129 14.80 22.99 -10.90
N ASP A 130 13.51 23.29 -11.02
CA ASP A 130 13.01 24.66 -10.94
C ASP A 130 13.44 25.32 -9.63
N TRP A 131 13.33 24.61 -8.50
CA TRP A 131 13.76 25.15 -7.20
C TRP A 131 15.25 25.52 -7.17
N PHE A 132 16.13 24.69 -7.73
CA PHE A 132 17.57 24.98 -7.84
C PHE A 132 17.84 26.20 -8.73
N GLU A 133 17.12 26.34 -9.85
CA GLU A 133 17.23 27.50 -10.73
C GLU A 133 16.80 28.78 -10.03
N TYR A 134 15.72 28.75 -9.25
CA TYR A 134 15.27 29.89 -8.45
C TYR A 134 16.28 30.29 -7.38
N ILE A 135 16.95 29.33 -6.73
CA ILE A 135 18.05 29.64 -5.79
C ILE A 135 19.22 30.33 -6.52
N CYS A 136 19.43 30.02 -7.80
CA CYS A 136 20.46 30.64 -8.63
C CYS A 136 20.01 31.94 -9.30
N ASP A 137 18.75 32.35 -9.13
CA ASP A 137 18.18 33.53 -9.79
C ASP A 137 18.78 34.83 -9.23
N PRO A 138 19.48 35.63 -10.05
CA PRO A 138 20.07 36.89 -9.61
C PRO A 138 19.04 37.93 -9.15
N ASP A 139 17.78 37.82 -9.58
CA ASP A 139 16.70 38.72 -9.21
C ASP A 139 16.01 38.31 -7.89
N ASN A 140 16.41 37.17 -7.31
CA ASN A 140 15.94 36.64 -6.03
C ASN A 140 14.40 36.55 -5.97
N ASN A 141 13.79 36.08 -7.05
CA ASN A 141 12.36 35.80 -7.12
C ASN A 141 11.99 34.69 -6.14
N GLU A 142 10.79 34.77 -5.55
CA GLU A 142 10.32 33.74 -4.59
C GLU A 142 9.84 32.49 -5.34
N PHE A 143 10.35 31.33 -4.92
CA PHE A 143 9.82 30.03 -5.32
C PHE A 143 8.70 29.62 -4.36
N ASP A 144 7.47 29.51 -4.86
CA ASP A 144 6.33 29.03 -4.07
C ASP A 144 6.44 27.51 -3.85
N TYR A 145 7.32 27.14 -2.93
CA TYR A 145 7.60 25.75 -2.57
C TYR A 145 6.35 25.07 -2.04
N ASP A 146 5.66 25.71 -1.10
CA ASP A 146 4.51 25.14 -0.38
C ASP A 146 3.37 24.77 -1.33
N ALA A 147 2.96 25.69 -2.22
CA ALA A 147 1.87 25.42 -3.14
C ALA A 147 2.23 24.32 -4.15
N GLN A 148 3.41 24.38 -4.75
CA GLN A 148 3.84 23.40 -5.75
C GLN A 148 4.10 22.02 -5.12
N PHE A 149 4.65 21.96 -3.90
CA PHE A 149 4.85 20.71 -3.18
C PHE A 149 3.51 20.05 -2.80
N ALA A 150 2.51 20.85 -2.40
CA ALA A 150 1.16 20.34 -2.14
C ALA A 150 0.53 19.70 -3.39
N GLU A 151 0.79 20.23 -4.60
CA GLU A 151 0.34 19.60 -5.85
C GLU A 151 1.00 18.23 -6.10
N LEU A 152 2.27 18.05 -5.69
CA LEU A 152 2.94 16.75 -5.78
C LEU A 152 2.31 15.73 -4.84
N GLN A 153 2.04 16.13 -3.59
CA GLN A 153 1.34 15.31 -2.61
C GLN A 153 -0.05 14.90 -3.12
N GLU A 154 -0.82 15.85 -3.64
CA GLU A 154 -2.16 15.58 -4.17
C GLU A 154 -2.12 14.67 -5.41
N SER A 155 -1.13 14.85 -6.28
CA SER A 155 -0.89 13.97 -7.43
C SER A 155 -0.61 12.52 -6.99
N PHE A 156 0.08 12.32 -5.86
CA PHE A 156 0.31 10.98 -5.29
C PHE A 156 -0.94 10.43 -4.60
N ASN A 157 -1.62 11.24 -3.79
CA ASN A 157 -2.84 10.85 -3.05
C ASN A 157 -3.96 10.36 -3.99
N ARG A 158 -4.09 10.96 -5.18
CA ARG A 158 -5.05 10.55 -6.21
C ARG A 158 -4.65 9.29 -6.98
N SER A 159 -3.42 8.81 -6.81
CA SER A 159 -2.96 7.58 -7.45
C SER A 159 -3.46 6.35 -6.70
N VAL A 160 -3.37 5.19 -7.35
CA VAL A 160 -3.71 3.88 -6.74
C VAL A 160 -2.83 3.53 -5.53
N PHE A 161 -1.66 4.18 -5.42
CA PHE A 161 -0.69 3.99 -4.35
C PHE A 161 -0.93 4.92 -3.15
N GLY A 162 -1.68 6.01 -3.34
CA GLY A 162 -1.84 7.08 -2.36
C GLY A 162 -2.79 6.77 -1.21
N GLY A 163 -3.65 5.76 -1.34
CA GLY A 163 -4.59 5.38 -0.29
C GLY A 163 -3.85 4.89 0.98
N PRO A 164 -4.24 5.34 2.19
CA PRO A 164 -3.52 5.02 3.44
C PRO A 164 -3.35 3.52 3.67
N THR A 165 -4.41 2.74 3.41
CA THR A 165 -4.37 1.27 3.49
C THR A 165 -3.41 0.68 2.46
N SER A 166 -3.57 1.04 1.18
CA SER A 166 -2.72 0.53 0.09
C SER A 166 -1.25 0.84 0.34
N TYR A 167 -0.93 2.10 0.67
CA TYR A 167 0.43 2.51 0.96
C TYR A 167 1.03 1.74 2.15
N SER A 168 0.26 1.55 3.23
CA SER A 168 0.75 0.81 4.40
C SER A 168 1.07 -0.66 4.09
N LEU A 169 0.31 -1.30 3.21
CA LEU A 169 0.57 -2.67 2.73
C LEU A 169 1.79 -2.71 1.81
N LEU A 170 1.96 -1.74 0.91
CA LEU A 170 3.14 -1.64 0.05
C LEU A 170 4.42 -1.47 0.88
N LYS A 171 4.37 -0.64 1.93
CA LYS A 171 5.47 -0.45 2.86
C LYS A 171 5.81 -1.74 3.61
N ALA A 172 4.80 -2.47 4.08
CA ALA A 172 4.99 -3.76 4.75
C ALA A 172 5.59 -4.81 3.80
N ALA A 173 5.09 -4.89 2.57
CA ALA A 173 5.62 -5.77 1.53
C ALA A 173 7.09 -5.45 1.22
N ALA A 174 7.44 -4.17 1.06
CA ALA A 174 8.82 -3.75 0.82
C ALA A 174 9.77 -4.11 1.98
N LYS A 175 9.33 -3.93 3.23
CA LYS A 175 10.09 -4.34 4.44
C LYS A 175 10.34 -5.86 4.48
N LYS A 176 9.43 -6.65 3.91
CA LYS A 176 9.52 -8.11 3.78
C LYS A 176 10.15 -8.56 2.46
N HIS A 177 10.63 -7.63 1.63
CA HIS A 177 11.14 -7.91 0.29
C HIS A 177 10.18 -8.72 -0.61
N VAL A 178 8.87 -8.51 -0.42
CA VAL A 178 7.81 -9.10 -1.26
C VAL A 178 7.69 -8.25 -2.53
N PRO A 179 7.85 -8.84 -3.74
CA PRO A 179 7.64 -8.12 -4.99
C PRO A 179 6.18 -7.67 -5.11
N VAL A 180 5.94 -6.42 -5.52
CA VAL A 180 4.59 -5.92 -5.74
C VAL A 180 4.48 -5.25 -7.09
N THR A 181 3.37 -5.50 -7.79
CA THR A 181 3.06 -4.82 -9.04
C THR A 181 1.58 -4.47 -9.08
N TYR A 182 1.25 -3.26 -9.52
CA TYR A 182 -0.13 -2.91 -9.83
C TYR A 182 -0.52 -3.38 -11.24
N LEU A 183 -1.63 -4.12 -11.33
CA LEU A 183 -2.17 -4.64 -12.57
C LEU A 183 -3.25 -3.69 -13.09
N TRP A 184 -2.84 -2.73 -13.93
CA TRP A 184 -3.69 -1.63 -14.42
C TRP A 184 -5.00 -2.09 -15.06
N ASP A 185 -4.97 -3.13 -15.89
CA ASP A 185 -6.16 -3.65 -16.58
C ASP A 185 -7.13 -4.36 -15.63
N GLU A 186 -6.64 -4.86 -14.48
CA GLU A 186 -7.43 -5.59 -13.49
C GLU A 186 -7.87 -4.70 -12.31
N GLY A 187 -7.20 -3.56 -12.11
CA GLY A 187 -7.52 -2.64 -11.02
C GLY A 187 -7.09 -3.14 -9.62
N LEU A 188 -6.03 -3.97 -9.54
CA LEU A 188 -5.60 -4.60 -8.29
C LEU A 188 -4.08 -4.73 -8.17
N PHE A 189 -3.60 -5.00 -6.96
CA PHE A 189 -2.19 -5.29 -6.69
C PHE A 189 -1.93 -6.79 -6.74
N GLN A 190 -0.81 -7.18 -7.33
CA GLN A 190 -0.23 -8.51 -7.21
C GLN A 190 0.98 -8.46 -6.29
N TYR A 191 0.98 -9.32 -5.27
CA TYR A 191 2.08 -9.58 -4.36
C TYR A 191 2.71 -10.92 -4.74
N GLY A 192 4.01 -10.96 -4.98
CA GLY A 192 4.73 -12.16 -5.40
C GLY A 192 4.47 -12.58 -6.85
N TYR A 193 4.93 -13.79 -7.21
CA TYR A 193 4.96 -14.30 -8.58
C TYR A 193 4.41 -15.71 -8.73
N GLY A 194 3.83 -15.99 -9.90
CA GLY A 194 3.47 -17.34 -10.32
C GLY A 194 2.51 -18.02 -9.35
N LYS A 195 2.80 -19.27 -8.98
CA LYS A 195 2.01 -20.03 -8.00
C LYS A 195 2.00 -19.44 -6.59
N SER A 196 2.99 -18.60 -6.27
CA SER A 196 3.14 -18.02 -4.94
C SER A 196 2.42 -16.68 -4.82
N MET A 197 1.87 -16.15 -5.92
CA MET A 197 1.27 -14.83 -5.90
C MET A 197 -0.04 -14.78 -5.12
N ILE A 198 -0.31 -13.62 -4.52
CA ILE A 198 -1.61 -13.22 -3.99
C ILE A 198 -2.01 -11.92 -4.65
N ARG A 199 -3.29 -11.75 -4.96
CA ARG A 199 -3.81 -10.53 -5.59
C ARG A 199 -4.87 -9.90 -4.71
N GLY A 200 -4.92 -8.57 -4.67
CA GLY A 200 -5.89 -7.91 -3.81
C GLY A 200 -6.06 -6.41 -4.05
N ILE A 201 -7.14 -5.89 -3.48
CA ILE A 201 -7.48 -4.47 -3.43
C ILE A 201 -7.63 -4.11 -1.95
N ALA A 202 -6.82 -3.17 -1.47
CA ALA A 202 -6.75 -2.85 -0.05
C ALA A 202 -6.56 -4.12 0.81
N THR A 203 -7.51 -4.45 1.68
CA THR A 203 -7.46 -5.62 2.57
C THR A 203 -8.27 -6.82 2.09
N THR A 204 -8.73 -6.81 0.83
CA THR A 204 -9.46 -7.93 0.22
C THR A 204 -8.57 -8.61 -0.80
N PHE A 205 -8.46 -9.93 -0.70
CA PHE A 205 -7.53 -10.76 -1.47
C PHE A 205 -8.27 -11.83 -2.28
N ASP A 206 -7.62 -12.37 -3.32
CA ASP A 206 -8.23 -13.37 -4.22
C ASP A 206 -8.43 -14.76 -3.59
N VAL A 207 -7.92 -14.96 -2.37
CA VAL A 207 -8.19 -16.12 -1.53
C VAL A 207 -9.45 -15.98 -0.67
N ASP A 208 -9.97 -14.76 -0.51
CA ASP A 208 -11.16 -14.46 0.29
C ASP A 208 -12.43 -15.00 -0.39
N SER A 209 -13.39 -15.44 0.42
CA SER A 209 -14.71 -15.85 -0.08
C SER A 209 -15.52 -14.60 -0.44
N HIS A 210 -15.77 -14.43 -1.73
CA HIS A 210 -16.72 -13.41 -2.22
C HIS A 210 -18.12 -13.61 -1.60
N VAL A 211 -18.54 -14.86 -1.38
CA VAL A 211 -19.83 -15.17 -0.74
C VAL A 211 -19.87 -14.65 0.69
N ASP A 212 -18.77 -14.80 1.42
CA ASP A 212 -18.68 -14.37 2.83
C ASP A 212 -18.59 -12.84 2.89
N SER A 213 -17.81 -12.23 1.99
CA SER A 213 -17.73 -10.77 1.86
C SER A 213 -19.10 -10.17 1.57
N ASP A 214 -19.83 -10.69 0.59
CA ASP A 214 -21.20 -10.25 0.26
C ASP A 214 -22.16 -10.45 1.44
N PHE A 215 -22.00 -11.55 2.17
CA PHE A 215 -22.82 -11.82 3.35
C PHE A 215 -22.62 -10.73 4.42
N THR A 216 -21.38 -10.24 4.63
CA THR A 216 -21.12 -9.13 5.58
C THR A 216 -21.82 -7.82 5.22
N CYS A 217 -22.14 -7.60 3.94
CA CYS A 217 -22.89 -6.42 3.49
C CYS A 217 -24.39 -6.49 3.85
N ARG A 218 -24.92 -7.68 4.15
CA ARG A 218 -26.32 -7.91 4.52
C ARG A 218 -26.47 -7.87 6.04
N LYS A 219 -26.67 -6.66 6.58
CA LYS A 219 -26.60 -6.38 8.02
C LYS A 219 -27.59 -7.18 8.85
N ASP A 220 -28.83 -7.30 8.38
CA ASP A 220 -29.90 -8.04 9.02
C ASP A 220 -29.63 -9.55 9.05
N ASP A 221 -29.13 -10.13 7.96
CA ASP A 221 -28.78 -11.54 7.91
C ASP A 221 -27.56 -11.87 8.78
N CYS A 222 -26.53 -11.02 8.76
CA CYS A 222 -25.38 -11.16 9.64
C CYS A 222 -25.79 -11.11 11.12
N LYS A 223 -26.72 -10.21 11.46
CA LYS A 223 -27.25 -10.07 12.80
C LYS A 223 -28.03 -11.30 13.23
N ALA A 224 -28.90 -11.83 12.36
CA ALA A 224 -29.63 -13.06 12.61
C ALA A 224 -28.69 -14.26 12.81
N PHE A 225 -27.66 -14.37 11.97
CA PHE A 225 -26.59 -15.37 12.12
C PHE A 225 -25.90 -15.24 13.48
N LEU A 226 -25.42 -14.06 13.86
CA LEU A 226 -24.78 -13.85 15.15
C LEU A 226 -25.69 -14.21 16.33
N ALA A 227 -26.97 -13.83 16.26
CA ALA A 227 -27.97 -14.15 17.27
C ALA A 227 -28.22 -15.66 17.40
N GLU A 228 -28.28 -16.40 16.29
CA GLU A 228 -28.47 -17.86 16.28
C GLU A 228 -27.33 -18.59 16.99
N TYR A 229 -26.10 -18.09 16.87
CA TYR A 229 -24.93 -18.60 17.59
C TYR A 229 -24.82 -18.10 19.04
N GLY A 230 -25.76 -17.26 19.49
CA GLY A 230 -25.81 -16.73 20.85
C GLY A 230 -24.84 -15.56 21.09
N PHE A 231 -24.33 -14.93 20.04
CA PHE A 231 -23.51 -13.73 20.15
C PHE A 231 -24.37 -12.49 20.40
N PRO A 232 -23.85 -11.49 21.14
CA PRO A 232 -24.63 -10.34 21.56
C PRO A 232 -24.84 -9.37 20.38
N VAL A 233 -26.09 -9.24 19.92
CA VAL A 233 -26.52 -8.22 18.95
C VAL A 233 -27.68 -7.42 19.52
N PRO A 234 -27.91 -6.16 19.08
CA PRO A 234 -29.11 -5.41 19.45
C PRO A 234 -30.37 -6.22 19.11
N GLU A 235 -31.38 -6.27 19.97
CA GLU A 235 -32.64 -6.96 19.62
C GLU A 235 -33.47 -6.06 18.71
N GLY A 236 -34.11 -6.59 17.67
CA GLY A 236 -34.93 -5.77 16.78
C GLY A 236 -35.32 -6.47 15.49
N GLU A 237 -36.18 -5.81 14.71
CA GLU A 237 -36.77 -6.36 13.50
C GLU A 237 -36.68 -5.38 12.32
N VAL A 238 -36.79 -5.93 11.10
CA VAL A 238 -36.99 -5.16 9.88
C VAL A 238 -38.48 -4.90 9.72
N VAL A 239 -38.83 -3.63 9.59
CA VAL A 239 -40.18 -3.11 9.43
C VAL A 239 -40.29 -2.32 8.12
N TYR A 240 -41.49 -2.29 7.57
CA TYR A 240 -41.82 -1.64 6.30
C TYR A 240 -42.80 -0.49 6.49
N GLU A 241 -43.60 -0.53 7.56
CA GLU A 241 -44.57 0.49 7.91
C GLU A 241 -44.30 1.10 9.29
N LEU A 242 -44.80 2.32 9.50
CA LEU A 242 -44.60 3.05 10.76
C LEU A 242 -45.29 2.35 11.93
N GLU A 243 -46.47 1.78 11.69
CA GLU A 243 -47.21 1.02 12.71
C GLU A 243 -46.41 -0.20 13.18
N GLU A 244 -45.79 -0.95 12.26
CA GLU A 244 -44.89 -2.06 12.61
C GLU A 244 -43.69 -1.57 13.44
N ALA A 245 -43.10 -0.42 13.06
CA ALA A 245 -42.00 0.19 13.81
C ALA A 245 -42.38 0.49 15.27
N ILE A 246 -43.60 0.98 15.49
CA ILE A 246 -44.14 1.29 16.82
C ILE A 246 -44.36 0.00 17.61
N GLU A 247 -44.99 -1.02 17.01
CA GLU A 247 -45.21 -2.32 17.64
C GLU A 247 -43.88 -2.96 18.09
N VAL A 248 -42.86 -2.96 17.23
CA VAL A 248 -41.54 -3.49 17.56
C VAL A 248 -40.90 -2.70 18.71
N ALA A 249 -40.97 -1.36 18.68
CA ALA A 249 -40.40 -0.52 19.74
C ALA A 249 -41.10 -0.70 21.08
N GLU A 250 -42.41 -0.95 21.09
CA GLU A 250 -43.18 -1.26 22.30
C GLU A 250 -42.84 -2.64 22.87
N ASP A 251 -42.58 -3.63 22.01
CA ASP A 251 -42.22 -5.00 22.43
C ASP A 251 -40.80 -5.07 23.02
N ILE A 252 -39.81 -4.50 22.32
CA ILE A 252 -38.41 -4.52 22.78
C ILE A 252 -38.12 -3.48 23.88
N GLY A 253 -38.92 -2.40 23.92
CA GLY A 253 -38.82 -1.31 24.87
C GLY A 253 -37.84 -0.20 24.46
N TYR A 254 -38.19 1.04 24.83
CA TYR A 254 -37.35 2.23 24.65
C TYR A 254 -36.17 2.28 25.65
N PRO A 255 -35.02 2.87 25.29
CA PRO A 255 -34.75 3.56 24.02
C PRO A 255 -34.40 2.62 22.85
N VAL A 256 -34.73 3.05 21.62
CA VAL A 256 -34.49 2.31 20.37
C VAL A 256 -33.64 3.12 19.37
N VAL A 257 -33.16 2.43 18.34
CA VAL A 257 -32.49 2.97 17.15
C VAL A 257 -33.37 2.67 15.95
N CYS A 258 -33.51 3.64 15.05
CA CYS A 258 -34.19 3.50 13.77
C CYS A 258 -33.20 3.81 12.64
N LYS A 259 -33.00 2.87 11.72
CA LYS A 259 -32.03 3.01 10.61
C LYS A 259 -32.50 2.29 9.35
N PRO A 260 -32.18 2.77 8.14
CA PRO A 260 -32.45 2.00 6.92
C PRO A 260 -31.57 0.74 6.87
N VAL A 261 -32.09 -0.36 6.31
CA VAL A 261 -31.33 -1.60 6.05
C VAL A 261 -30.19 -1.31 5.07
N VAL A 262 -30.52 -0.62 3.98
CA VAL A 262 -29.57 -0.22 2.93
C VAL A 262 -29.11 1.21 3.19
N GLY A 263 -27.81 1.41 3.34
CA GLY A 263 -27.23 2.73 3.55
C GLY A 263 -25.82 2.70 4.13
N HIS A 264 -25.06 3.78 3.85
CA HIS A 264 -23.67 3.95 4.30
C HIS A 264 -23.51 5.24 5.10
N LYS A 265 -22.44 5.32 5.90
CA LYS A 265 -21.99 6.54 6.62
C LYS A 265 -23.00 7.13 7.61
N GLY A 266 -23.94 6.33 8.12
CA GLY A 266 -24.91 6.77 9.14
C GLY A 266 -26.05 7.64 8.61
N ILE A 267 -26.23 7.75 7.29
CA ILE A 267 -27.33 8.49 6.69
C ILE A 267 -28.66 7.80 7.06
N GLY A 268 -29.63 8.56 7.56
CA GLY A 268 -30.93 8.03 8.00
C GLY A 268 -30.92 7.32 9.35
N VAL A 269 -29.78 7.28 10.06
CA VAL A 269 -29.70 6.66 11.39
C VAL A 269 -30.13 7.66 12.47
N THR A 270 -31.14 7.30 13.24
CA THR A 270 -31.54 8.02 14.45
C THR A 270 -31.40 7.09 15.65
N ALA A 271 -30.54 7.47 16.60
CA ALA A 271 -30.27 6.69 17.81
C ALA A 271 -30.86 7.38 19.05
N ASN A 272 -30.92 6.66 20.17
CA ASN A 272 -31.49 7.09 21.44
C ASN A 272 -32.91 7.69 21.32
N ILE A 273 -33.78 6.98 20.59
CA ILE A 273 -35.19 7.33 20.47
C ILE A 273 -35.87 6.89 21.76
N GLU A 274 -36.45 7.82 22.53
CA GLU A 274 -36.98 7.55 23.87
C GLU A 274 -38.51 7.35 23.91
N ASN A 275 -39.21 7.67 22.82
CA ASN A 275 -40.67 7.62 22.75
C ASN A 275 -41.20 7.54 21.30
N GLU A 276 -42.50 7.28 21.17
CA GLU A 276 -43.21 7.14 19.90
C GLU A 276 -43.11 8.39 19.01
N ASP A 277 -43.27 9.60 19.57
CA ASP A 277 -43.21 10.85 18.79
C ASP A 277 -41.85 11.05 18.12
N GLN A 278 -40.77 10.70 18.83
CA GLN A 278 -39.42 10.69 18.27
C GLN A 278 -39.26 9.58 17.22
N LEU A 279 -39.83 8.40 17.45
CA LEU A 279 -39.78 7.28 16.52
C LEU A 279 -40.47 7.62 15.19
N ARG A 280 -41.62 8.30 15.22
CA ARG A 280 -42.33 8.74 14.00
C ARG A 280 -41.46 9.63 13.12
N LYS A 281 -40.74 10.58 13.73
CA LYS A 281 -39.80 11.46 13.01
C LYS A 281 -38.60 10.69 12.48
N ALA A 282 -38.05 9.80 13.31
CA ALA A 282 -36.91 8.96 12.95
C ALA A 282 -37.23 8.05 11.76
N PHE A 283 -38.41 7.44 11.74
CA PHE A 283 -38.87 6.57 10.66
C PHE A 283 -38.98 7.32 9.34
N ILE A 284 -39.58 8.52 9.34
CA ILE A 284 -39.66 9.37 8.14
C ILE A 284 -38.27 9.70 7.60
N ASN A 285 -37.33 10.05 8.49
CA ASN A 285 -35.96 10.35 8.12
C ASN A 285 -35.24 9.11 7.55
N ALA A 286 -35.46 7.93 8.14
CA ALA A 286 -34.87 6.68 7.67
C ALA A 286 -35.41 6.27 6.30
N VAL A 287 -36.72 6.41 6.06
CA VAL A 287 -37.35 6.16 4.75
C VAL A 287 -36.83 7.13 3.69
N ALA A 288 -36.68 8.41 4.01
CA ALA A 288 -36.15 9.41 3.08
C ALA A 288 -34.67 9.17 2.71
N ALA A 289 -33.94 8.41 3.54
CA ALA A 289 -32.55 8.03 3.30
C ALA A 289 -32.39 6.79 2.42
N VAL A 290 -33.47 6.02 2.18
CA VAL A 290 -33.42 4.83 1.30
C VAL A 290 -33.22 5.29 -0.14
N PRO A 291 -32.23 4.75 -0.88
CA PRO A 291 -31.99 5.11 -2.28
C PRO A 291 -33.19 4.83 -3.19
N GLU A 292 -33.35 5.65 -4.22
CA GLU A 292 -34.43 5.48 -5.20
C GLU A 292 -34.28 4.12 -5.92
N GLY A 293 -35.34 3.30 -5.88
CA GLY A 293 -35.37 1.96 -6.49
C GLY A 293 -35.08 0.80 -5.53
N GLU A 294 -34.62 1.08 -4.30
CA GLU A 294 -34.42 0.07 -3.26
C GLU A 294 -35.70 -0.15 -2.43
N PRO A 295 -35.92 -1.36 -1.86
CA PRO A 295 -37.05 -1.61 -0.98
C PRO A 295 -36.93 -0.79 0.31
N GLN A 296 -37.99 -0.07 0.66
CA GLN A 296 -38.12 0.68 1.91
C GLN A 296 -38.15 -0.28 3.09
N SER A 297 -36.97 -0.59 3.62
CA SER A 297 -36.78 -1.55 4.70
C SER A 297 -36.00 -0.86 5.82
N ILE A 298 -36.61 -0.77 6.99
CA ILE A 298 -36.10 -0.01 8.15
C ILE A 298 -35.90 -0.99 9.30
N ILE A 299 -34.78 -0.87 10.02
CA ILE A 299 -34.52 -1.64 11.24
C ILE A 299 -34.90 -0.78 12.44
N VAL A 300 -35.72 -1.35 13.33
CA VAL A 300 -35.94 -0.83 14.69
C VAL A 300 -35.32 -1.80 15.67
N GLU A 301 -34.37 -1.32 16.47
CA GLU A 301 -33.61 -2.17 17.40
C GLU A 301 -33.29 -1.48 18.72
N THR A 302 -32.97 -2.25 19.76
CA THR A 302 -32.60 -1.74 21.09
C THR A 302 -31.37 -0.83 21.00
N PHE A 303 -31.41 0.31 21.68
CA PHE A 303 -30.26 1.20 21.77
C PHE A 303 -29.21 0.64 22.74
N VAL A 304 -28.00 0.43 22.23
CA VAL A 304 -26.83 0.04 23.04
C VAL A 304 -26.05 1.30 23.41
N THR A 305 -25.81 1.50 24.70
CA THR A 305 -25.05 2.64 25.21
C THR A 305 -23.57 2.33 25.28
N GLY A 306 -22.73 3.35 25.20
CA GLY A 306 -21.30 3.23 25.45
C GLY A 306 -20.45 3.72 24.28
N ASN A 307 -19.22 3.22 24.24
CA ASN A 307 -18.21 3.61 23.27
C ASN A 307 -18.22 2.65 22.07
N ASP A 308 -18.04 3.22 20.88
CA ASP A 308 -17.83 2.48 19.65
C ASP A 308 -16.40 1.91 19.63
N HIS A 309 -16.28 0.61 19.34
CA HIS A 309 -15.01 -0.07 19.18
C HIS A 309 -14.99 -0.88 17.89
N ARG A 310 -13.82 -0.94 17.26
CA ARG A 310 -13.51 -1.86 16.16
C ARG A 310 -12.50 -2.89 16.62
N ILE A 311 -12.90 -4.16 16.59
CA ILE A 311 -12.06 -5.32 16.89
C ILE A 311 -11.62 -5.93 15.57
N LEU A 312 -10.31 -5.97 15.32
CA LEU A 312 -9.72 -6.46 14.09
C LEU A 312 -9.09 -7.84 14.28
N CYS A 313 -9.45 -8.77 13.40
CA CYS A 313 -8.82 -10.06 13.25
C CYS A 313 -8.12 -10.17 11.88
N VAL A 314 -6.98 -10.85 11.85
CA VAL A 314 -6.25 -11.22 10.63
C VAL A 314 -6.00 -12.71 10.68
N ASP A 315 -6.37 -13.43 9.63
CA ASP A 315 -6.27 -14.89 9.54
C ASP A 315 -6.97 -15.60 10.72
N GLY A 316 -8.17 -15.14 11.06
CA GLY A 316 -8.95 -15.68 12.19
C GLY A 316 -8.42 -15.34 13.59
N GLU A 317 -7.29 -14.66 13.71
CA GLU A 317 -6.66 -14.29 14.98
C GLU A 317 -6.87 -12.82 15.31
N PHE A 318 -7.15 -12.51 16.58
CA PHE A 318 -7.25 -11.13 17.06
C PHE A 318 -5.88 -10.43 16.94
N VAL A 319 -5.87 -9.24 16.35
CA VAL A 319 -4.64 -8.45 16.15
C VAL A 319 -4.70 -7.10 16.85
N ALA A 320 -5.82 -6.39 16.75
CA ALA A 320 -5.92 -5.03 17.25
C ALA A 320 -7.35 -4.66 17.65
N ALA A 321 -7.49 -3.68 18.53
CA ALA A 321 -8.76 -3.03 18.81
C ALA A 321 -8.59 -1.52 18.93
N LEU A 322 -9.56 -0.79 18.39
CA LEU A 322 -9.63 0.67 18.46
C LEU A 322 -10.94 1.10 19.10
N LYS A 323 -10.88 2.07 20.00
CA LYS A 323 -12.03 2.89 20.36
C LYS A 323 -12.14 4.01 19.34
N ARG A 324 -13.35 4.24 18.83
CA ARG A 324 -13.65 5.32 17.89
C ARG A 324 -14.62 6.29 18.53
N GLU A 325 -14.34 7.57 18.35
CA GLU A 325 -15.20 8.63 18.83
C GLU A 325 -15.59 9.56 17.68
N ALA A 326 -16.86 9.96 17.67
CA ALA A 326 -17.34 10.94 16.71
C ALA A 326 -16.61 12.28 16.88
N ALA A 327 -16.41 13.00 15.78
CA ALA A 327 -15.75 14.31 15.79
C ALA A 327 -16.38 15.22 16.84
N TYR A 328 -15.57 15.94 17.60
CA TYR A 328 -16.03 16.81 18.68
C TYR A 328 -15.15 18.06 18.79
N VAL A 329 -15.67 19.07 19.47
CA VAL A 329 -14.92 20.24 19.95
C VAL A 329 -15.14 20.42 21.44
N ILE A 330 -14.19 21.09 22.09
CA ILE A 330 -14.26 21.43 23.52
C ILE A 330 -14.27 22.95 23.63
N GLY A 331 -15.27 23.50 24.32
CA GLY A 331 -15.39 24.93 24.55
C GLY A 331 -14.25 25.49 25.39
N ASP A 332 -13.77 26.68 25.01
CA ASP A 332 -12.84 27.49 25.78
C ASP A 332 -13.52 28.66 26.51
N GLY A 333 -14.83 28.85 26.26
CA GLY A 333 -15.67 29.92 26.78
C GLY A 333 -15.66 31.21 25.94
N GLU A 334 -14.92 31.25 24.83
CA GLU A 334 -14.71 32.47 24.04
C GLU A 334 -14.93 32.24 22.53
N SER A 335 -14.41 31.15 21.98
CA SER A 335 -14.48 30.84 20.54
C SER A 335 -15.79 30.17 20.13
N THR A 336 -16.21 30.48 18.90
CA THR A 336 -17.32 29.80 18.24
C THR A 336 -16.96 28.36 17.89
N ILE A 337 -17.95 27.49 17.68
CA ILE A 337 -17.73 26.12 17.21
C ILE A 337 -16.90 26.10 15.92
N MET A 338 -17.14 27.00 14.97
CA MET A 338 -16.34 27.07 13.74
C MET A 338 -14.88 27.45 13.97
N GLU A 339 -14.61 28.38 14.89
CA GLU A 339 -13.24 28.74 15.27
C GLU A 339 -12.54 27.56 15.96
N LEU A 340 -13.23 26.86 16.86
CA LEU A 340 -12.71 25.65 17.50
C LEU A 340 -12.40 24.55 16.48
N ILE A 341 -13.26 24.36 15.47
CA ILE A 341 -13.01 23.43 14.36
C ILE A 341 -11.76 23.85 13.57
N ASN A 342 -11.60 25.14 13.26
CA ASN A 342 -10.42 25.63 12.54
C ASN A 342 -9.13 25.45 13.35
N ILE A 343 -9.18 25.71 14.65
CA ILE A 343 -8.06 25.47 15.58
C ILE A 343 -7.69 23.99 15.60
N GLU A 344 -8.69 23.11 15.73
CA GLU A 344 -8.50 21.67 15.77
C GLU A 344 -7.93 21.16 14.43
N ASN A 345 -8.49 21.60 13.31
CA ASN A 345 -8.00 21.30 11.97
C ASN A 345 -6.61 21.88 11.68
N GLY A 346 -6.17 22.92 12.40
CA GLY A 346 -4.81 23.47 12.28
C GLY A 346 -3.73 22.60 12.92
N LYS A 347 -4.09 21.57 13.70
CA LYS A 347 -3.12 20.67 14.35
C LYS A 347 -2.44 19.74 13.35
N GLU A 348 -1.16 19.46 13.60
CA GLU A 348 -0.34 18.53 12.80
C GLU A 348 -0.95 17.12 12.71
N ILE A 349 -1.58 16.64 13.79
CA ILE A 349 -2.28 15.35 13.84
C ILE A 349 -3.47 15.24 12.86
N ARG A 350 -3.93 16.38 12.31
CA ARG A 350 -4.98 16.50 11.30
C ARG A 350 -4.46 17.07 9.98
N ALA A 351 -3.15 16.99 9.70
CA ALA A 351 -2.60 17.45 8.43
C ALA A 351 -3.33 16.80 7.25
N ASP A 352 -3.50 17.52 6.13
CA ASP A 352 -4.21 17.00 4.96
C ASP A 352 -3.29 16.10 4.12
N THR A 353 -2.90 14.97 4.70
CA THR A 353 -1.98 14.01 4.10
C THR A 353 -2.53 12.60 4.26
N ALA A 354 -2.20 11.71 3.32
CA ALA A 354 -2.58 10.30 3.40
C ALA A 354 -2.02 9.57 4.62
N THR A 355 -1.10 10.19 5.38
CA THR A 355 -0.45 9.56 6.55
C THR A 355 -0.75 10.27 7.87
N SER A 356 -1.70 11.19 7.86
CA SER A 356 -2.19 11.85 9.07
C SER A 356 -2.96 10.85 9.94
N PRO A 357 -2.74 10.82 11.27
CA PRO A 357 -3.53 9.98 12.17
C PRO A 357 -5.03 10.30 12.13
N LEU A 358 -5.38 11.57 11.94
CA LEU A 358 -6.76 12.03 11.87
C LEU A 358 -7.04 12.77 10.55
N GLY A 359 -8.25 12.59 10.03
CA GLY A 359 -8.78 13.44 8.97
C GLY A 359 -9.20 14.81 9.50
N LYS A 360 -9.35 15.78 8.59
CA LYS A 360 -9.99 17.06 8.93
C LYS A 360 -11.43 16.84 9.40
N ILE A 361 -11.85 17.62 10.37
CA ILE A 361 -13.26 17.78 10.72
C ILE A 361 -13.93 18.50 9.55
N LEU A 362 -14.84 17.81 8.87
CA LEU A 362 -15.59 18.37 7.75
C LEU A 362 -16.84 19.10 8.25
N THR A 363 -17.12 20.24 7.62
CA THR A 363 -18.31 21.05 7.88
C THR A 363 -19.31 20.84 6.74
N ASP A 364 -20.42 20.16 7.02
CA ASP A 364 -21.49 19.86 6.06
C ASP A 364 -22.87 19.89 6.75
N ASP A 365 -23.94 19.65 5.98
CA ASP A 365 -25.33 19.69 6.46
C ASP A 365 -25.61 18.67 7.58
N VAL A 366 -24.90 17.52 7.60
CA VAL A 366 -25.09 16.51 8.65
C VAL A 366 -24.53 17.01 9.99
N MET A 367 -23.49 17.87 9.97
CA MET A 367 -22.96 18.51 11.17
C MET A 367 -23.98 19.50 11.71
N ASP A 368 -24.55 20.31 10.80
CA ASP A 368 -25.53 21.32 11.15
C ASP A 368 -26.79 20.70 11.75
N ASN A 369 -27.25 19.57 11.20
CA ASN A 369 -28.36 18.81 11.77
C ASN A 369 -28.03 18.30 13.18
N THR A 370 -26.79 17.82 13.40
CA THR A 370 -26.35 17.34 14.73
C THR A 370 -26.29 18.48 15.75
N LEU A 371 -25.78 19.65 15.34
CA LEU A 371 -25.76 20.84 16.20
C LEU A 371 -27.17 21.35 16.51
N SER A 372 -28.04 21.38 15.50
CA SER A 372 -29.44 21.82 15.64
C SER A 372 -30.23 20.93 16.60
N ASP A 373 -29.99 19.61 16.57
CA ASP A 373 -30.58 18.66 17.54
C ASP A 373 -30.18 18.99 18.99
N ALA A 374 -28.99 19.56 19.19
CA ALA A 374 -28.50 20.04 20.48
C ALA A 374 -28.89 21.50 20.78
N GLY A 375 -29.65 22.16 19.90
CA GLY A 375 -30.01 23.57 20.02
C GLY A 375 -28.85 24.54 19.76
N LEU A 376 -27.80 24.07 19.09
CA LEU A 376 -26.57 24.80 18.79
C LEU A 376 -26.47 25.14 17.29
N THR A 377 -25.59 26.09 16.98
CA THR A 377 -25.22 26.48 15.63
C THR A 377 -23.69 26.61 15.51
N ARG A 378 -23.19 26.72 14.29
CA ARG A 378 -21.78 27.00 13.97
C ARG A 378 -21.20 28.20 14.73
N ASP A 379 -22.03 29.21 15.01
CA ASP A 379 -21.65 30.46 15.67
C ASP A 379 -21.86 30.42 17.21
N SER A 380 -22.33 29.29 17.75
CA SER A 380 -22.50 29.13 19.19
C SER A 380 -21.14 29.09 19.89
N VAL A 381 -21.05 29.71 21.07
CA VAL A 381 -19.88 29.67 21.95
C VAL A 381 -20.18 28.70 23.08
N LEU A 382 -19.34 27.67 23.23
CA LEU A 382 -19.49 26.62 24.23
C LEU A 382 -18.88 27.04 25.57
N GLU A 383 -19.45 26.58 26.69
CA GLU A 383 -18.86 26.82 28.00
C GLU A 383 -17.49 26.17 28.10
N ARG A 384 -16.60 26.73 28.94
CA ARG A 384 -15.26 26.20 29.10
C ARG A 384 -15.29 24.75 29.62
N GLY A 385 -14.73 23.84 28.84
CA GLY A 385 -14.68 22.40 29.13
C GLY A 385 -15.92 21.62 28.68
N GLU A 386 -16.93 22.29 28.12
CA GLU A 386 -18.08 21.63 27.52
C GLU A 386 -17.66 20.92 26.22
N LYS A 387 -17.92 19.62 26.12
CA LYS A 387 -17.62 18.81 24.94
C LYS A 387 -18.90 18.62 24.12
N VAL A 388 -18.86 19.03 22.86
CA VAL A 388 -19.97 18.84 21.92
C VAL A 388 -19.52 17.95 20.76
N HIS A 389 -20.26 16.88 20.54
CA HIS A 389 -20.09 16.03 19.38
C HIS A 389 -20.71 16.70 18.15
N LEU A 390 -19.92 16.78 17.08
CA LEU A 390 -20.31 17.33 15.79
C LEU A 390 -21.07 16.30 14.94
N ARG A 391 -21.01 15.02 15.33
CA ARG A 391 -21.60 13.88 14.61
C ARG A 391 -22.14 12.85 15.61
N LYS A 392 -23.14 12.08 15.18
CA LYS A 392 -23.68 10.94 15.95
C LYS A 392 -22.88 9.65 15.76
N VAL A 393 -22.25 9.46 14.59
CA VAL A 393 -21.52 8.23 14.24
C VAL A 393 -20.02 8.49 14.25
N ALA A 394 -19.25 7.54 14.79
CA ALA A 394 -17.79 7.59 14.87
C ALA A 394 -17.13 7.26 13.52
N ASN A 395 -17.18 8.20 12.58
CA ASN A 395 -16.52 8.07 11.27
C ASN A 395 -15.21 8.86 11.21
N LEU A 396 -14.09 8.16 11.10
CA LEU A 396 -12.76 8.77 11.02
C LEU A 396 -12.58 9.66 9.78
N SER A 397 -13.23 9.34 8.66
CA SER A 397 -13.14 10.16 7.44
C SER A 397 -13.85 11.51 7.58
N LEU A 398 -14.67 11.68 8.62
CA LEU A 398 -15.38 12.93 8.93
C LEU A 398 -14.77 13.64 10.16
N GLY A 399 -13.51 13.31 10.49
CA GLY A 399 -12.77 13.90 11.59
C GLY A 399 -12.97 13.21 12.94
N GLY A 400 -13.55 12.01 12.96
CA GLY A 400 -13.60 11.17 14.15
C GLY A 400 -12.22 10.85 14.71
N VAL A 401 -12.15 10.48 15.98
CA VAL A 401 -10.92 10.23 16.75
C VAL A 401 -10.75 8.73 16.99
N SER A 402 -9.51 8.23 16.91
CA SER A 402 -9.15 6.83 17.16
C SER A 402 -8.21 6.71 18.37
N GLU A 403 -8.48 5.77 19.25
CA GLU A 403 -7.63 5.41 20.40
C GLU A 403 -7.36 3.91 20.39
N ASP A 404 -6.09 3.51 20.47
CA ASP A 404 -5.71 2.10 20.62
C ASP A 404 -6.09 1.58 22.01
N VAL A 405 -6.84 0.49 22.01
CA VAL A 405 -7.30 -0.21 23.23
C VAL A 405 -6.95 -1.70 23.21
N THR A 406 -6.04 -2.09 22.31
CA THR A 406 -5.70 -3.50 22.06
C THR A 406 -5.33 -4.27 23.34
N ASP A 407 -4.52 -3.67 24.22
CA ASP A 407 -4.01 -4.35 25.42
C ASP A 407 -5.04 -4.47 26.56
N ILE A 408 -6.15 -3.72 26.50
CA ILE A 408 -7.17 -3.72 27.55
C ILE A 408 -8.39 -4.56 27.18
N VAL A 409 -8.46 -5.11 25.97
CA VAL A 409 -9.61 -5.94 25.55
C VAL A 409 -9.75 -7.17 26.44
N HIS A 410 -10.96 -7.40 26.95
CA HIS A 410 -11.23 -8.56 27.78
C HIS A 410 -10.98 -9.89 27.04
N PRO A 411 -10.35 -10.90 27.66
CA PRO A 411 -10.04 -12.18 27.00
C PRO A 411 -11.24 -12.90 26.37
N GLU A 412 -12.43 -12.79 26.97
CA GLU A 412 -13.65 -13.39 26.42
C GLU A 412 -14.14 -12.68 25.14
N ILE A 413 -13.85 -11.39 24.98
CA ILE A 413 -14.12 -10.64 23.74
C ILE A 413 -13.17 -11.11 22.64
N ILE A 414 -11.88 -11.31 22.97
CA ILE A 414 -10.87 -11.87 22.05
C ILE A 414 -11.30 -13.28 21.61
N ALA A 415 -11.72 -14.13 22.54
CA ALA A 415 -12.18 -15.48 22.23
C ALA A 415 -13.43 -15.46 21.33
N MET A 416 -14.38 -14.56 21.62
CA MET A 416 -15.58 -14.37 20.80
C MET A 416 -15.23 -13.89 19.39
N SER A 417 -14.36 -12.87 19.25
CA SER A 417 -14.02 -12.32 17.94
C SER A 417 -13.33 -13.35 17.05
N ARG A 418 -12.45 -14.18 17.62
CA ARG A 418 -11.81 -15.31 16.93
C ARG A 418 -12.82 -16.37 16.51
N ALA A 419 -13.73 -16.75 17.41
CA ALA A 419 -14.76 -17.73 17.12
C ALA A 419 -15.68 -17.26 15.98
N ILE A 420 -16.06 -15.99 15.97
CA ILE A 420 -16.85 -15.41 14.88
C ILE A 420 -16.03 -15.39 13.58
N ALA A 421 -14.78 -14.89 13.61
CA ALA A 421 -13.93 -14.79 12.42
C ALA A 421 -13.73 -16.14 11.72
N GLN A 422 -13.64 -17.25 12.48
CA GLN A 422 -13.49 -18.61 11.94
C GLN A 422 -14.69 -19.12 11.12
N HIS A 423 -15.85 -18.46 11.18
CA HIS A 423 -16.98 -18.77 10.32
C HIS A 423 -16.84 -18.21 8.89
N PHE A 424 -15.90 -17.28 8.67
CA PHE A 424 -15.72 -16.57 7.42
C PHE A 424 -14.35 -16.88 6.85
N LYS A 425 -14.28 -17.18 5.56
CA LYS A 425 -13.03 -17.28 4.82
C LYS A 425 -12.61 -15.88 4.35
N LEU A 426 -12.17 -15.06 5.30
CA LEU A 426 -11.71 -13.69 5.08
C LEU A 426 -10.35 -13.50 5.74
N THR A 427 -9.38 -12.99 4.98
CA THR A 427 -8.03 -12.69 5.46
C THR A 427 -8.09 -11.61 6.55
N VAL A 428 -8.86 -10.55 6.32
CA VAL A 428 -9.03 -9.45 7.26
C VAL A 428 -10.50 -9.32 7.62
N PHE A 429 -10.78 -9.31 8.92
CA PHE A 429 -12.13 -9.36 9.45
C PHE A 429 -12.23 -8.36 10.60
N ALA A 430 -13.26 -7.52 10.63
CA ALA A 430 -13.50 -6.62 11.76
C ALA A 430 -14.93 -6.72 12.30
N LEU A 431 -15.05 -6.64 13.63
CA LEU A 431 -16.30 -6.44 14.33
C LEU A 431 -16.36 -5.01 14.83
N ASP A 432 -17.46 -4.32 14.53
CA ASP A 432 -17.77 -3.06 15.19
C ASP A 432 -18.75 -3.34 16.32
N VAL A 433 -18.39 -2.94 17.53
CA VAL A 433 -19.13 -3.24 18.76
C VAL A 433 -19.34 -1.97 19.57
N ILE A 434 -20.44 -1.91 20.32
CA ILE A 434 -20.69 -0.85 21.30
C ILE A 434 -20.72 -1.47 22.69
N THR A 435 -19.95 -0.88 23.61
CA THR A 435 -19.90 -1.25 25.03
C THR A 435 -19.40 -0.08 25.86
N ASP A 436 -19.79 0.02 27.13
CA ASP A 436 -19.26 1.04 28.03
C ASP A 436 -17.74 0.92 28.18
N ASP A 437 -17.25 -0.32 28.30
CA ASP A 437 -15.84 -0.62 28.54
C ASP A 437 -15.48 -1.98 27.93
N ILE A 438 -14.51 -1.96 27.02
CA ILE A 438 -14.00 -3.14 26.31
C ILE A 438 -13.18 -4.07 27.22
N ALA A 439 -12.80 -3.61 28.41
CA ALA A 439 -12.11 -4.41 29.42
C ALA A 439 -13.04 -5.34 30.22
N ASN A 440 -14.36 -5.22 30.05
CA ASN A 440 -15.32 -6.10 30.71
C ASN A 440 -15.74 -7.28 29.83
N ASP A 441 -16.22 -8.35 30.48
CA ASP A 441 -16.82 -9.48 29.79
C ASP A 441 -18.07 -9.04 29.00
N TRP A 442 -18.24 -9.56 27.78
CA TRP A 442 -19.42 -9.31 26.95
C TRP A 442 -20.66 -10.07 27.45
N LYS A 443 -20.47 -11.07 28.32
CA LYS A 443 -21.56 -11.86 28.90
C LYS A 443 -22.25 -11.09 30.04
N PRO A 444 -23.57 -11.25 30.21
CA PRO A 444 -24.30 -10.62 31.31
C PRO A 444 -23.76 -11.08 32.66
N VAL A 445 -23.60 -10.12 33.58
CA VAL A 445 -23.28 -10.41 34.98
C VAL A 445 -24.46 -11.18 35.60
N LYS A 446 -24.17 -12.11 36.52
CA LYS A 446 -25.17 -12.95 37.17
C LYS A 446 -26.31 -12.11 37.78
N GLY A 447 -27.52 -12.27 37.22
CA GLY A 447 -28.72 -11.53 37.63
C GLY A 447 -29.15 -10.41 36.68
N GLN A 448 -28.31 -10.03 35.72
CA GLN A 448 -28.71 -9.20 34.59
C GLN A 448 -29.25 -10.08 33.45
N LYS A 449 -30.30 -9.61 32.77
CA LYS A 449 -30.81 -10.28 31.56
C LYS A 449 -29.86 -10.12 30.37
N ARG A 450 -29.12 -9.00 30.30
CA ARG A 450 -28.22 -8.64 29.18
C ARG A 450 -27.03 -7.84 29.69
N ALA A 451 -25.87 -8.01 29.06
CA ALA A 451 -24.73 -7.10 29.20
C ALA A 451 -24.97 -5.87 28.30
N ASN A 452 -24.35 -4.74 28.65
CA ASN A 452 -24.30 -3.59 27.74
C ASN A 452 -23.16 -3.79 26.72
N PHE A 453 -23.37 -4.75 25.83
CA PHE A 453 -22.45 -5.09 24.74
C PHE A 453 -23.28 -5.49 23.53
N GLY A 454 -22.99 -4.92 22.36
CA GLY A 454 -23.68 -5.26 21.11
C GLY A 454 -22.75 -5.22 19.91
N ILE A 455 -22.72 -6.29 19.13
CA ILE A 455 -22.09 -6.33 17.81
C ILE A 455 -23.03 -5.61 16.83
N ILE A 456 -22.53 -4.54 16.23
CA ILE A 456 -23.30 -3.65 15.35
C ILE A 456 -23.16 -4.08 13.89
N GLU A 457 -21.95 -4.40 13.46
CA GLU A 457 -21.67 -4.82 12.10
C GLU A 457 -20.40 -5.68 11.99
N ILE A 458 -20.33 -6.45 10.91
CA ILE A 458 -19.16 -7.19 10.47
C ILE A 458 -18.61 -6.50 9.22
N ASN A 459 -17.30 -6.32 9.14
CA ASN A 459 -16.61 -5.68 8.02
C ASN A 459 -15.60 -6.64 7.39
N ALA A 460 -15.79 -6.98 6.10
CA ALA A 460 -14.87 -7.82 5.32
C ALA A 460 -13.69 -7.07 4.67
N ALA A 461 -13.75 -5.73 4.61
CA ALA A 461 -12.68 -4.89 4.05
C ALA A 461 -12.38 -3.66 4.93
N PRO A 462 -11.99 -3.87 6.21
CA PRO A 462 -11.79 -2.75 7.13
C PRO A 462 -10.55 -1.93 6.78
N GLY A 463 -10.64 -0.60 6.95
CA GLY A 463 -9.44 0.25 6.89
C GLY A 463 -8.49 -0.08 8.05
N ILE A 464 -7.21 -0.27 7.76
CA ILE A 464 -6.20 -0.69 8.77
C ILE A 464 -5.27 0.42 9.21
N TYR A 465 -5.21 1.52 8.46
CA TYR A 465 -4.26 2.61 8.73
C TYR A 465 -4.46 3.23 10.12
N MET A 466 -5.70 3.30 10.58
CA MET A 466 -6.05 3.80 11.91
C MET A 466 -5.44 3.00 13.06
N HIS A 467 -5.11 1.71 12.85
CA HIS A 467 -4.40 0.90 13.84
C HIS A 467 -2.89 1.17 13.80
N LEU A 468 -2.35 1.49 12.62
CA LEU A 468 -0.94 1.84 12.44
C LEU A 468 -0.64 3.24 13.00
N LYS A 469 -1.55 4.19 12.83
CA LYS A 469 -1.44 5.55 13.38
C LYS A 469 -2.74 5.96 14.08
N PRO A 470 -2.98 5.47 15.32
CA PRO A 470 -4.09 5.98 16.10
C PRO A 470 -3.78 7.41 16.58
N ALA A 471 -4.82 8.18 16.93
CA ALA A 471 -4.61 9.49 17.54
C ALA A 471 -4.06 9.40 18.96
N TYR A 472 -4.48 8.38 19.70
CA TYR A 472 -4.03 8.09 21.06
C TYR A 472 -3.70 6.59 21.22
N GLY A 473 -2.80 6.28 22.14
CA GLY A 473 -2.32 4.90 22.34
C GLY A 473 -1.15 4.54 21.43
N ARG A 474 -0.84 3.25 21.30
CA ARG A 474 0.33 2.77 20.55
C ARG A 474 -0.03 2.37 19.11
N SER A 475 0.96 2.47 18.23
CA SER A 475 0.89 1.94 16.87
C SER A 475 0.88 0.40 16.88
N ILE A 476 -0.04 -0.20 16.13
CA ILE A 476 -0.08 -1.64 15.86
C ILE A 476 0.22 -1.89 14.37
N ASP A 477 1.25 -2.68 14.07
CA ASP A 477 1.71 -3.00 12.71
C ASP A 477 0.83 -4.09 12.06
N VAL A 478 -0.46 -3.78 11.90
CA VAL A 478 -1.43 -4.61 11.19
C VAL A 478 -1.01 -4.93 9.75
N PRO A 479 -0.49 -3.99 8.94
CA PRO A 479 -0.10 -4.28 7.57
C PRO A 479 0.96 -5.39 7.47
N THR A 480 1.99 -5.36 8.32
CA THR A 480 2.99 -6.43 8.35
C THR A 480 2.36 -7.77 8.72
N ARG A 481 1.44 -7.79 9.70
CA ARG A 481 0.73 -9.02 10.09
C ARG A 481 -0.09 -9.61 8.93
N ILE A 482 -0.69 -8.79 8.08
CA ILE A 482 -1.44 -9.23 6.89
C ILE A 482 -0.49 -9.84 5.85
N ILE A 483 0.65 -9.19 5.57
CA ILE A 483 1.64 -9.72 4.64
C ILE A 483 2.19 -11.06 5.14
N GLU A 484 2.40 -11.20 6.45
CA GLU A 484 2.85 -12.44 7.10
C GLU A 484 1.82 -13.59 7.04
N THR A 485 0.54 -13.31 6.81
CA THR A 485 -0.45 -14.38 6.55
C THR A 485 -0.14 -15.12 5.24
N PHE A 486 0.48 -14.45 4.28
CA PHE A 486 0.77 -15.00 2.97
C PHE A 486 2.25 -15.37 2.80
N PHE A 487 3.14 -14.59 3.38
CA PHE A 487 4.59 -14.67 3.18
C PHE A 487 5.32 -14.53 4.52
N ASP A 488 5.81 -15.64 5.07
CA ASP A 488 6.62 -15.62 6.28
C ASP A 488 7.98 -14.97 5.99
N GLU A 489 8.59 -15.38 4.86
CA GLU A 489 9.85 -14.87 4.32
C GLU A 489 9.70 -14.38 2.87
N SER A 490 10.68 -13.60 2.38
CA SER A 490 10.66 -13.07 1.00
C SER A 490 10.64 -14.15 -0.07
N LEU A 491 11.31 -15.28 0.20
CA LEU A 491 11.37 -16.43 -0.69
C LEU A 491 9.98 -17.08 -0.91
N ASP A 492 9.06 -16.93 0.05
CA ASP A 492 7.71 -17.47 -0.07
C ASP A 492 6.90 -16.74 -1.14
N ALA A 493 7.23 -15.47 -1.42
CA ALA A 493 6.55 -14.67 -2.45
C ALA A 493 7.09 -14.89 -3.86
N ARG A 494 8.24 -15.56 -4.01
CA ARG A 494 8.90 -15.77 -5.31
C ARG A 494 8.70 -17.20 -5.80
N ILE A 495 9.01 -17.38 -7.07
CA ILE A 495 9.25 -18.69 -7.69
C ILE A 495 10.72 -18.72 -8.11
N PRO A 496 11.36 -19.89 -8.21
CA PRO A 496 12.70 -19.99 -8.78
C PRO A 496 12.81 -19.30 -10.14
N ILE A 497 13.78 -18.39 -10.28
CA ILE A 497 14.06 -17.65 -11.52
C ILE A 497 15.48 -17.99 -12.01
N LEU A 498 15.57 -18.46 -13.26
CA LEU A 498 16.81 -18.77 -13.95
C LEU A 498 17.00 -17.76 -15.08
N THR A 499 18.03 -16.93 -14.98
CA THR A 499 18.27 -15.81 -15.89
C THR A 499 19.49 -16.07 -16.76
N PHE A 500 19.36 -15.77 -18.04
CA PHE A 500 20.38 -15.99 -19.06
C PHE A 500 20.57 -14.70 -19.85
N ASN A 501 21.80 -14.18 -19.97
CA ASN A 501 22.00 -13.02 -20.87
C ASN A 501 21.82 -13.38 -22.35
N LYS A 502 22.05 -14.66 -22.70
CA LYS A 502 21.87 -15.21 -24.03
C LYS A 502 21.17 -16.56 -23.92
N LEU A 503 19.95 -16.69 -24.47
CA LEU A 503 19.28 -17.99 -24.52
C LEU A 503 18.34 -18.10 -25.71
N SER A 504 18.81 -18.84 -26.72
CA SER A 504 18.00 -19.12 -27.90
C SER A 504 16.75 -19.95 -27.58
N LYS A 505 15.70 -19.78 -28.37
CA LYS A 505 14.47 -20.57 -28.30
C LYS A 505 14.69 -22.10 -28.31
N PRO A 506 15.55 -22.70 -29.16
CA PRO A 506 15.87 -24.13 -29.06
C PRO A 506 16.55 -24.50 -27.73
N GLY A 507 17.46 -23.65 -27.23
CA GLY A 507 18.10 -23.83 -25.93
C GLY A 507 17.07 -23.84 -24.80
N MET A 508 16.20 -22.84 -24.76
CA MET A 508 15.11 -22.74 -23.78
C MET A 508 14.23 -23.99 -23.78
N LYS A 509 13.80 -24.45 -24.96
CA LYS A 509 13.01 -25.67 -25.10
C LYS A 509 13.75 -26.89 -24.55
N ARG A 510 15.05 -27.02 -24.81
CA ARG A 510 15.89 -28.10 -24.30
C ARG A 510 15.97 -28.09 -22.77
N ILE A 511 16.12 -26.92 -22.14
CA ILE A 511 16.12 -26.80 -20.67
C ILE A 511 14.75 -27.17 -20.10
N ILE A 512 13.65 -26.66 -20.68
CA ILE A 512 12.29 -26.99 -20.23
C ILE A 512 12.02 -28.50 -20.36
N ASP A 513 12.40 -29.11 -21.49
CA ASP A 513 12.27 -30.56 -21.68
C ASP A 513 13.08 -31.34 -20.64
N TYR A 514 14.29 -30.88 -20.29
CA TYR A 514 15.11 -31.47 -19.24
C TYR A 514 14.47 -31.36 -17.86
N ILE A 515 14.01 -30.17 -17.47
CA ILE A 515 13.31 -29.90 -16.21
C ILE A 515 12.11 -30.83 -16.05
N MET A 516 11.31 -30.96 -17.11
CA MET A 516 10.13 -31.82 -17.10
C MET A 516 10.47 -33.32 -17.14
N HIS A 517 11.54 -33.72 -17.85
CA HIS A 517 11.94 -35.14 -17.92
C HIS A 517 12.51 -35.64 -16.59
N HIS A 518 13.12 -34.76 -15.81
CA HIS A 518 13.69 -35.07 -14.50
C HIS A 518 12.78 -34.71 -13.31
N ASP A 519 11.51 -34.38 -13.57
CA ASP A 519 10.52 -34.01 -12.55
C ASP A 519 11.00 -32.90 -11.58
N ILE A 520 11.80 -31.96 -12.09
CA ILE A 520 12.35 -30.86 -11.30
C ILE A 520 11.25 -29.84 -10.98
N CYS A 521 10.40 -29.53 -11.95
CA CYS A 521 9.29 -28.56 -11.83
C CYS A 521 8.13 -29.00 -12.74
N ARG A 522 6.89 -28.92 -12.23
CA ARG A 522 5.70 -29.39 -12.95
C ARG A 522 5.22 -28.39 -13.99
N TYR A 523 5.43 -27.10 -13.71
CA TYR A 523 4.94 -26.00 -14.51
C TYR A 523 6.03 -24.92 -14.75
N PRO A 524 7.12 -25.25 -15.46
CA PRO A 524 8.09 -24.26 -15.87
C PRO A 524 7.51 -23.37 -16.96
N ALA A 525 7.90 -22.10 -16.95
CA ALA A 525 7.66 -21.17 -18.04
C ALA A 525 8.98 -20.58 -18.55
N GLY A 526 9.01 -20.26 -19.83
CA GLY A 526 10.20 -19.72 -20.49
C GLY A 526 9.86 -18.48 -21.31
N VAL A 527 10.70 -17.46 -21.25
CA VAL A 527 10.59 -16.26 -22.09
C VAL A 527 11.96 -15.94 -22.67
N CYS A 528 12.06 -15.90 -24.00
CA CYS A 528 13.18 -15.38 -24.78
C CYS A 528 12.65 -14.46 -25.88
N THR A 529 13.55 -13.75 -26.56
CA THR A 529 13.23 -12.69 -27.54
C THR A 529 12.24 -13.14 -28.61
N ASP A 530 12.30 -14.41 -29.03
CA ASP A 530 11.50 -15.01 -30.10
C ASP A 530 10.63 -16.21 -29.65
N GLY A 531 10.49 -16.42 -28.34
CA GLY A 531 9.74 -17.55 -27.80
C GLY A 531 9.16 -17.30 -26.40
N MET A 532 7.90 -17.70 -26.22
CA MET A 532 7.26 -17.77 -24.91
C MET A 532 6.67 -19.16 -24.72
N PHE A 533 6.97 -19.78 -23.58
CA PHE A 533 6.64 -21.17 -23.31
C PHE A 533 5.94 -21.32 -21.97
N LEU A 534 4.93 -22.19 -21.95
CA LEU A 534 4.34 -22.74 -20.74
C LEU A 534 4.41 -24.24 -20.85
N LYS A 535 5.28 -24.86 -20.05
CA LYS A 535 5.69 -26.27 -20.24
C LYS A 535 6.22 -26.46 -21.68
N LYS A 536 5.80 -27.52 -22.36
CA LYS A 536 6.21 -27.85 -23.74
C LYS A 536 5.45 -27.06 -24.81
N HIS A 537 4.50 -26.21 -24.43
CA HIS A 537 3.67 -25.47 -25.37
C HIS A 537 4.21 -24.07 -25.56
N GLU A 538 4.35 -23.69 -26.83
CA GLU A 538 4.75 -22.36 -27.25
C GLU A 538 3.52 -21.46 -27.43
N PHE A 539 3.64 -20.21 -27.05
CA PHE A 539 2.61 -19.18 -27.13
C PHE A 539 3.10 -17.99 -27.96
N PRO A 540 2.18 -17.19 -28.53
CA PRO A 540 2.54 -15.96 -29.23
C PRO A 540 3.31 -14.99 -28.33
N VAL A 541 4.36 -14.39 -28.89
CA VAL A 541 5.22 -13.42 -28.20
C VAL A 541 4.72 -12.01 -28.48
N ASN A 542 4.61 -11.18 -27.44
CA ASN A 542 4.39 -9.75 -27.57
C ASN A 542 5.70 -9.04 -27.95
N PRO A 543 5.71 -8.08 -28.89
CA PRO A 543 6.90 -7.27 -29.18
C PRO A 543 7.50 -6.57 -27.96
N ASP A 544 6.68 -6.19 -26.97
CA ASP A 544 7.12 -5.74 -25.66
C ASP A 544 7.56 -6.96 -24.84
N TYR A 545 8.87 -7.04 -24.56
CA TYR A 545 9.47 -8.14 -23.82
C TYR A 545 8.93 -8.24 -22.39
N ASN A 546 8.84 -7.12 -21.69
CA ASN A 546 8.39 -7.06 -20.31
C ASN A 546 6.89 -7.39 -20.19
N ALA A 547 6.08 -7.15 -21.22
CA ALA A 547 4.72 -7.67 -21.29
C ALA A 547 4.67 -9.21 -21.26
N ASN A 548 5.61 -9.91 -21.91
CA ASN A 548 5.68 -11.38 -21.85
C ASN A 548 6.04 -11.87 -20.45
N MET A 549 7.03 -11.23 -19.81
CA MET A 549 7.40 -11.52 -18.41
C MET A 549 6.21 -11.35 -17.48
N ARG A 550 5.51 -10.22 -17.57
CA ARG A 550 4.29 -9.94 -16.81
C ARG A 550 3.24 -11.03 -17.01
N ASN A 551 3.00 -11.45 -18.24
CA ASN A 551 1.99 -12.48 -18.54
C ASN A 551 2.33 -13.84 -17.91
N VAL A 552 3.61 -14.21 -17.92
CA VAL A 552 4.08 -15.46 -17.32
C VAL A 552 4.02 -15.40 -15.79
N LEU A 553 4.50 -14.31 -15.18
CA LEU A 553 4.55 -14.14 -13.73
C LEU A 553 3.16 -13.90 -13.10
N ARG A 554 2.16 -13.50 -13.89
CA ARG A 554 0.73 -13.45 -13.50
C ARG A 554 0.02 -14.80 -13.60
N ASN A 555 0.70 -15.87 -14.04
CA ASN A 555 0.06 -17.17 -14.20
C ASN A 555 0.13 -17.97 -12.89
N PRO A 556 -1.00 -18.27 -12.22
CA PRO A 556 -1.05 -18.91 -10.91
C PRO A 556 -0.53 -20.35 -10.90
N ARG A 557 -0.21 -20.94 -12.05
CA ARG A 557 0.36 -22.29 -12.12
C ARG A 557 1.86 -22.30 -12.26
N VAL A 558 2.49 -21.21 -12.69
CA VAL A 558 3.92 -21.19 -12.99
C VAL A 558 4.72 -21.35 -11.71
N GLU A 559 5.58 -22.36 -11.67
CA GLU A 559 6.38 -22.69 -10.47
C GLU A 559 7.87 -22.38 -10.66
N MET A 560 8.29 -22.04 -11.87
CA MET A 560 9.68 -21.67 -12.21
C MET A 560 9.69 -20.84 -13.49
N LEU A 561 10.51 -19.79 -13.52
CA LEU A 561 10.74 -18.95 -14.70
C LEU A 561 12.16 -19.20 -15.25
N LEU A 562 12.23 -19.39 -16.57
CA LEU A 562 13.47 -19.28 -17.35
C LEU A 562 13.37 -18.01 -18.19
N ALA A 563 14.28 -17.08 -18.00
CA ALA A 563 14.27 -15.78 -18.63
C ALA A 563 15.56 -15.55 -19.41
N GLU A 564 15.46 -15.29 -20.70
CA GLU A 564 16.50 -14.51 -21.36
C GLU A 564 16.47 -13.08 -20.77
N MET A 565 17.59 -12.39 -20.76
CA MET A 565 17.69 -10.99 -20.40
C MET A 565 18.32 -10.29 -21.61
N PRO A 566 17.50 -9.77 -22.54
CA PRO A 566 18.02 -9.03 -23.68
C PRO A 566 18.63 -7.71 -23.17
N LEU A 567 19.92 -7.49 -23.44
CA LEU A 567 20.66 -6.31 -22.98
C LEU A 567 19.94 -4.99 -23.32
N ALA A 568 19.39 -4.88 -24.53
CA ALA A 568 18.66 -3.68 -24.95
C ALA A 568 17.47 -3.38 -24.02
N VAL A 569 16.72 -4.41 -23.61
CA VAL A 569 15.58 -4.25 -22.69
C VAL A 569 16.06 -3.86 -21.30
N TYR A 570 17.14 -4.49 -20.81
CA TYR A 570 17.71 -4.14 -19.51
C TYR A 570 18.20 -2.69 -19.43
N GLU A 571 18.85 -2.20 -20.49
CA GLU A 571 19.33 -0.82 -20.58
C GLU A 571 18.21 0.22 -20.75
N THR A 572 17.08 -0.14 -21.37
CA THR A 572 15.99 0.81 -21.67
C THR A 572 14.79 0.76 -20.73
N GLU A 573 14.49 -0.41 -20.18
CA GLU A 573 13.28 -0.66 -19.39
C GLU A 573 13.57 -1.36 -18.06
N GLY A 574 14.70 -2.06 -17.95
CA GLY A 574 15.05 -2.86 -16.77
C GLY A 574 14.33 -4.21 -16.76
N MET A 575 14.54 -4.98 -15.70
CA MET A 575 13.94 -6.29 -15.49
C MET A 575 12.55 -6.18 -14.84
N TYR A 576 11.62 -7.04 -15.25
CA TYR A 576 10.28 -7.08 -14.66
C TYR A 576 10.22 -7.84 -13.32
N TYR A 577 11.23 -8.66 -13.01
CA TYR A 577 11.29 -9.44 -11.78
C TYR A 577 12.48 -9.04 -10.90
N ASN A 578 12.35 -9.30 -9.61
CA ASN A 578 13.41 -9.07 -8.63
C ASN A 578 14.33 -10.29 -8.51
N SER A 579 15.62 -10.08 -8.78
CA SER A 579 16.75 -11.00 -8.63
C SER A 579 16.55 -12.40 -9.25
N SER A 580 17.58 -13.24 -9.17
CA SER A 580 17.62 -14.59 -9.79
C SER A 580 18.21 -15.62 -8.84
N ASP A 581 17.76 -16.88 -8.96
CA ASP A 581 18.31 -18.01 -8.20
C ASP A 581 19.49 -18.67 -8.94
N LEU A 582 19.48 -18.57 -10.26
CA LEU A 582 20.58 -18.95 -11.15
C LEU A 582 20.76 -17.86 -12.20
N LEU A 583 21.97 -17.33 -12.32
CA LEU A 583 22.36 -16.40 -13.37
C LEU A 583 23.42 -17.05 -14.25
N VAL A 584 23.18 -17.08 -15.57
CA VAL A 584 24.10 -17.61 -16.57
C VAL A 584 24.50 -16.49 -17.53
N LEU A 585 25.78 -16.15 -17.53
CA LEU A 585 26.36 -15.10 -18.36
C LEU A 585 27.37 -15.69 -19.33
N GLU A 586 27.08 -15.62 -20.63
CA GLU A 586 27.99 -16.01 -21.71
C GLU A 586 28.59 -14.78 -22.38
N ASP A 587 29.91 -14.65 -22.30
CA ASP A 587 30.71 -13.50 -22.73
C ASP A 587 30.08 -12.15 -22.33
N PRO A 588 29.88 -11.89 -21.02
CA PRO A 588 29.20 -10.69 -20.56
C PRO A 588 30.04 -9.43 -20.74
N ASN A 589 29.38 -8.32 -21.05
CA ASN A 589 29.95 -6.98 -20.95
C ASN A 589 29.86 -6.42 -19.53
N GLU A 590 30.36 -5.19 -19.33
CA GLU A 590 30.36 -4.53 -18.01
C GLU A 590 28.95 -4.33 -17.44
N THR A 591 27.97 -3.92 -18.27
CA THR A 591 26.57 -3.75 -17.86
C THR A 591 25.94 -5.06 -17.39
N GLU A 592 26.19 -6.17 -18.10
CA GLU A 592 25.66 -7.50 -17.74
C GLU A 592 26.32 -8.05 -16.47
N MET A 593 27.57 -7.66 -16.18
CA MET A 593 28.26 -8.05 -14.96
C MET A 593 27.62 -7.44 -13.70
N ILE A 594 26.91 -6.31 -13.81
CA ILE A 594 26.16 -5.70 -12.69
C ILE A 594 25.12 -6.70 -12.13
N LEU A 595 24.52 -7.53 -12.98
CA LEU A 595 23.55 -8.53 -12.54
C LEU A 595 24.15 -9.57 -11.59
N ALA A 596 25.45 -9.84 -11.70
CA ALA A 596 26.13 -10.77 -10.80
C ALA A 596 26.31 -10.21 -9.38
N GLU A 597 26.13 -8.90 -9.21
CA GLU A 597 26.21 -8.22 -7.91
C GLU A 597 24.82 -8.13 -7.22
N ASP A 598 23.72 -8.19 -7.98
CA ASP A 598 22.33 -8.07 -7.50
C ASP A 598 21.63 -9.44 -7.37
N MET A 599 22.26 -10.36 -6.66
CA MET A 599 21.84 -11.76 -6.55
C MET A 599 21.29 -12.12 -5.17
N GLU A 600 20.32 -13.04 -5.13
CA GLU A 600 19.78 -13.57 -3.88
C GLU A 600 20.86 -14.31 -3.06
N PRO A 601 20.76 -14.29 -1.72
CA PRO A 601 21.60 -15.11 -0.87
C PRO A 601 21.53 -16.59 -1.27
N GLY A 602 22.68 -17.18 -1.60
CA GLY A 602 22.77 -18.58 -2.01
C GLY A 602 22.45 -18.85 -3.49
N ALA A 603 22.26 -17.81 -4.30
CA ALA A 603 22.13 -17.95 -5.74
C ALA A 603 23.40 -18.51 -6.40
N ILE A 604 23.21 -19.10 -7.58
CA ILE A 604 24.31 -19.62 -8.40
C ILE A 604 24.59 -18.63 -9.52
N VAL A 605 25.84 -18.24 -9.70
CA VAL A 605 26.28 -17.40 -10.82
C VAL A 605 27.28 -18.18 -11.65
N MET A 606 26.96 -18.39 -12.93
CA MET A 606 27.82 -19.06 -13.91
C MET A 606 28.26 -18.04 -14.96
N ILE A 607 29.56 -17.81 -15.07
CA ILE A 607 30.15 -16.87 -16.03
C ILE A 607 31.06 -17.63 -16.96
N ARG A 608 30.80 -17.56 -18.27
CA ARG A 608 31.66 -18.10 -19.31
C ARG A 608 32.30 -16.97 -20.10
N LYS A 609 33.63 -16.96 -20.18
CA LYS A 609 34.41 -16.03 -21.02
C LYS A 609 35.29 -16.85 -21.97
N GLY A 610 34.85 -17.00 -23.21
CA GLY A 610 35.44 -17.97 -24.14
C GLY A 610 35.34 -19.41 -23.61
N ASN A 611 36.48 -20.00 -23.23
CA ASN A 611 36.54 -21.36 -22.68
C ASN A 611 36.61 -21.39 -21.15
N ASP A 612 36.91 -20.25 -20.52
CA ASP A 612 36.94 -20.12 -19.07
C ASP A 612 35.53 -20.09 -18.52
N VAL A 613 35.25 -20.93 -17.53
CA VAL A 613 33.99 -20.95 -16.79
C VAL A 613 34.27 -20.74 -15.31
N GLU A 614 33.58 -19.79 -14.73
CA GLU A 614 33.56 -19.53 -13.29
C GLU A 614 32.15 -19.83 -12.76
N ILE A 615 32.06 -20.62 -11.68
CA ILE A 615 30.82 -20.93 -10.99
C ILE A 615 30.93 -20.46 -9.54
N ARG A 616 30.06 -19.54 -9.14
CA ARG A 616 29.90 -19.06 -7.76
C ARG A 616 28.61 -19.65 -7.18
N ARG A 617 28.67 -20.16 -5.95
CA ARG A 617 27.52 -20.78 -5.27
C ARG A 617 27.33 -20.14 -3.90
N GLY A 618 26.55 -19.06 -3.83
CA GLY A 618 26.47 -18.23 -2.63
C GLY A 618 27.85 -17.77 -2.17
N ASP A 619 28.13 -17.92 -0.87
CA ASP A 619 29.40 -17.52 -0.25
C ASP A 619 30.54 -18.55 -0.41
N ALA A 620 30.34 -19.61 -1.20
CA ALA A 620 31.39 -20.60 -1.45
C ALA A 620 32.49 -20.04 -2.36
N GLU A 621 33.71 -20.55 -2.20
CA GLU A 621 34.84 -20.22 -3.08
C GLU A 621 34.49 -20.48 -4.55
N PRO A 622 34.76 -19.53 -5.46
CA PRO A 622 34.50 -19.69 -6.88
C PRO A 622 35.20 -20.91 -7.46
N GLU A 623 34.48 -21.72 -8.22
CA GLU A 623 35.02 -22.85 -8.96
C GLU A 623 35.35 -22.40 -10.39
N ALA A 624 36.60 -22.56 -10.80
CA ALA A 624 37.04 -22.25 -12.16
C ALA A 624 37.36 -23.53 -12.94
N MET A 625 36.87 -23.62 -14.18
CA MET A 625 37.14 -24.73 -15.09
C MET A 625 37.19 -24.29 -16.56
N GLN A 626 37.57 -25.21 -17.44
CA GLN A 626 37.61 -25.01 -18.88
C GLN A 626 36.58 -25.90 -19.56
N VAL A 627 35.89 -25.34 -20.56
CA VAL A 627 35.00 -26.08 -21.46
C VAL A 627 35.44 -25.82 -22.91
N GLU A 628 35.56 -26.88 -23.71
CA GLU A 628 36.01 -26.76 -25.10
C GLU A 628 34.83 -26.49 -26.06
N PHE A 629 33.63 -26.94 -25.69
CA PHE A 629 32.45 -26.86 -26.54
C PHE A 629 31.26 -26.22 -25.81
N GLU A 630 30.41 -25.51 -26.57
CA GLU A 630 29.18 -24.91 -26.02
C GLU A 630 28.26 -25.95 -25.36
N ASP A 631 28.19 -27.17 -25.91
CA ASP A 631 27.40 -28.26 -25.35
C ASP A 631 27.91 -28.75 -23.98
N GLU A 632 29.20 -28.60 -23.69
CA GLU A 632 29.77 -28.92 -22.38
C GLU A 632 29.31 -27.90 -21.34
N PHE A 633 29.39 -26.60 -21.68
CA PHE A 633 28.86 -25.54 -20.82
C PHE A 633 27.37 -25.70 -20.56
N PHE A 634 26.59 -25.97 -21.60
CA PHE A 634 25.16 -26.22 -21.46
C PHE A 634 24.87 -27.43 -20.57
N SER A 635 25.70 -28.47 -20.64
CA SER A 635 25.57 -29.65 -19.76
C SER A 635 25.87 -29.33 -18.29
N LEU A 636 26.81 -28.41 -18.01
CA LEU A 636 27.06 -27.89 -16.67
C LEU A 636 25.85 -27.10 -16.15
N VAL A 637 25.25 -26.25 -16.97
CA VAL A 637 24.01 -25.53 -16.61
C VAL A 637 22.91 -26.52 -16.20
N LEU A 638 22.66 -27.56 -17.01
CA LEU A 638 21.68 -28.59 -16.68
C LEU A 638 22.03 -29.34 -15.38
N HIS A 639 23.32 -29.57 -15.12
CA HIS A 639 23.80 -30.17 -13.88
C HIS A 639 23.45 -29.31 -12.66
N GLU A 640 23.77 -28.02 -12.69
CA GLU A 640 23.46 -27.09 -11.59
C GLU A 640 21.94 -26.97 -11.37
N ILE A 641 21.16 -26.92 -12.45
CA ILE A 641 19.70 -26.90 -12.37
C ILE A 641 19.19 -28.13 -11.61
N LYS A 642 19.68 -29.32 -11.97
CA LYS A 642 19.28 -30.57 -11.32
C LYS A 642 19.78 -30.64 -9.87
N ALA A 643 21.01 -30.25 -9.61
CA ALA A 643 21.62 -30.32 -8.29
C ALA A 643 20.91 -29.40 -7.29
N HIS A 644 20.57 -28.18 -7.71
CA HIS A 644 20.00 -27.15 -6.85
C HIS A 644 18.47 -27.24 -6.73
N PHE A 645 17.76 -27.38 -7.86
CA PHE A 645 16.29 -27.32 -7.88
C PHE A 645 15.63 -28.70 -7.82
N GLY A 646 16.32 -29.77 -8.24
CA GLY A 646 15.77 -31.13 -8.27
C GLY A 646 15.43 -31.72 -6.90
N LYS A 647 15.93 -31.14 -5.80
CA LYS A 647 15.56 -31.52 -4.42
C LYS A 647 14.60 -30.53 -3.75
N LYS A 648 14.65 -29.25 -4.14
CA LYS A 648 13.94 -28.14 -3.45
C LYS A 648 12.44 -28.08 -3.77
N ILE A 649 12.02 -28.40 -4.99
CA ILE A 649 10.63 -28.16 -5.44
C ILE A 649 9.67 -29.30 -5.07
N ILE A 650 10.18 -30.51 -4.84
CA ILE A 650 9.38 -31.70 -4.51
C ILE A 650 8.84 -31.66 -3.06
N LEU A 651 9.36 -30.76 -2.19
CA LEU A 651 9.08 -30.75 -0.75
C LEU A 651 7.99 -29.77 -0.27
N GLN A 652 7.34 -28.99 -1.14
CA GLN A 652 6.14 -28.24 -0.73
C GLN A 652 4.89 -29.08 -1.01
N PRO A 653 4.18 -29.58 0.02
CA PRO A 653 2.87 -30.18 -0.20
C PRO A 653 1.95 -29.10 -0.76
N ALA A 654 1.14 -29.49 -1.75
CA ALA A 654 0.00 -28.68 -2.17
C ALA A 654 -0.93 -28.54 -0.94
N THR A 655 -0.90 -27.39 -0.28
CA THR A 655 -1.98 -26.97 0.60
C THR A 655 -3.23 -26.82 -0.27
N LEU A 656 -4.23 -27.63 0.05
CA LEU A 656 -5.51 -27.77 -0.63
C LEU A 656 -6.46 -26.64 -0.25
#